data_AF-A0A8H3HFS2-F1
#
_entry.id   AF-A0A8H3HFS2-F1
#
_cell.length_a   1.000
_cell.length_b   1.000
_cell.length_c   1.000
_cell.angle_alpha   90.00
_cell.angle_beta   90.00
_cell.angle_gamma   90.00
#
_symmetry.space_group_name_H-M   'P 1'
#
loop_
_entity.id
_entity.type
_entity.pdbx_description
1 polymer ?
#
loop_
_entity_poly.entity_id
_entity_poly.type
_entity_poly.pdbx_seq_one_letter_code
_entity_poly.pdbx_strand_id
1 'polypeptide(L)'
;MLKNPGSLLADLATMVLSNMTVNPNVIQTLLSLKIQLENDYPVASRASTAPVPTSIGQTQAREESAILLLVDAFVDAATIPGESKEQRKRKGDLHFLASVFANVTVAPAGRLSLLSLRSGTSEFALAKLLSFTEHPDTIRRGGVASALKNCAFHIPAHMAMLRPEDETVTIPPGIEEGKGMNLLSFLLLPLAGPEEFDLEDMDKLPASVQFLPDTKKREPDQFIRLTHIETLLLLCTTRAAREFMRVNGVYEVVQKMHEVEQNTAVVEHIERLVNLLKRDEGPDTAIEERRMNFDLIYTLGAPIRKFLRNHRILEMAQHTALLSVYDKSNLLDLARGLKESGVRLLGSGGTAKQIREAGIEINDVSDITKAPEMLGGRVKTLHPAVHGGILARPIPSDQADLAAQSISPISIVVCNLYPFEATIAKPDCTLGNAVEEIDIGGVTLLRAAAKNHERVIVLSDPADYAEFLAAWKSDSTISSTLRNKFALKAFEMTAAYDNAISGYFREQYASSHLSTEQLAGDVQRMPLRYGANPHQKPAQAFVTHGKLPFKALAGSPGYINLLDALNAYALVSELQEALQIPAAASFKHVSPAGAAVGLELNNVEKIVYGVDDLKEPLTPLACAYARADRMSSFGDFIALSAPCDLATAKIISREVSDGVIAPGYSEEALEVLKKKKTGKYCVLEIDPTYIPDKLETRQVFGVSLQQNRNDAKITSELFSNTVSANKDLPREAVIDLIVATLALKYTQSNSVAYALRGSIIGLGAGQQSRIHCTRLAGGKADNWWLRHHPRVLELPFKKGVKRAEKANAIDLFVGGEELEGGEKKQWESLFETIPAPLSTEERRTHAAKLDGVACSSDAFFPFPDNVHRAQKSGVKYLAAPGGSVMDAECIKAADEHGIVFAHTSLHIEPPELQTLLREHIKPTVEDTSTEVPYDLITGIAKWGESERGREILKEEGLDPSSYHLIPLLAGTIFAPSSKPPLPPPPEHDPSEDRRAITALINGMFSVVGVGFAAWWAAGNVYWRNETRVLLALAASIVVAISEGVLYLIWSSHVEKRKEQQKRRKASKSKSKTTLEEKSVEIEVEIEGKSQPQGETQANMVRRKGYEYEKEEAPADS
;
A
#
# COMPACT_ATOMS: atom_id res chain seq x y z
N MET A 1 -18.89 -18.94 29.72
CA MET A 1 -19.68 -20.01 29.05
C MET A 1 -18.98 -21.37 29.09
N LEU A 2 -17.73 -21.48 28.65
CA LEU A 2 -17.01 -22.76 28.49
C LEU A 2 -16.86 -23.65 29.75
N LYS A 3 -16.99 -23.10 30.97
CA LYS A 3 -17.09 -23.90 32.22
C LYS A 3 -18.34 -24.81 32.29
N ASN A 4 -19.24 -24.76 31.32
CA ASN A 4 -20.35 -25.70 31.17
C ASN A 4 -20.28 -26.37 29.77
N PRO A 5 -19.56 -27.50 29.63
CA PRO A 5 -19.34 -28.16 28.34
C PRO A 5 -20.62 -28.79 27.74
N GLY A 6 -21.76 -28.77 28.44
CA GLY A 6 -23.04 -29.25 27.92
C GLY A 6 -23.86 -28.21 27.16
N SER A 7 -23.33 -27.03 26.88
CA SER A 7 -24.08 -25.89 26.30
C SER A 7 -23.86 -25.74 24.80
N LEU A 8 -24.95 -25.67 24.02
CA LEU A 8 -24.92 -25.33 22.59
C LEU A 8 -24.22 -23.99 22.28
N LEU A 9 -24.29 -23.03 23.23
CA LEU A 9 -23.59 -21.75 23.11
C LEU A 9 -22.07 -21.89 23.28
N ALA A 10 -21.59 -22.96 23.94
CA ALA A 10 -20.16 -23.26 24.01
C ALA A 10 -19.66 -23.77 22.66
N ASP A 11 -20.35 -24.74 22.04
CA ASP A 11 -20.01 -25.23 20.70
C ASP A 11 -19.99 -24.10 19.66
N LEU A 12 -21.06 -23.29 19.61
CA LEU A 12 -21.13 -22.13 18.72
C LEU A 12 -19.97 -21.15 18.98
N ALA A 13 -19.62 -20.89 20.24
CA ALA A 13 -18.48 -20.05 20.57
C ALA A 13 -17.14 -20.67 20.12
N THR A 14 -16.98 -22.00 20.20
CA THR A 14 -15.75 -22.67 19.71
C THR A 14 -15.65 -22.67 18.19
N MET A 15 -16.78 -22.79 17.47
CA MET A 15 -16.84 -22.68 16.01
C MET A 15 -16.56 -21.25 15.52
N VAL A 16 -17.08 -20.24 16.22
CA VAL A 16 -16.74 -18.83 15.95
C VAL A 16 -15.26 -18.58 16.25
N LEU A 17 -14.74 -19.11 17.36
CA LEU A 17 -13.34 -18.96 17.74
C LEU A 17 -12.39 -19.66 16.75
N SER A 18 -12.73 -20.83 16.20
CA SER A 18 -11.91 -21.47 15.15
C SER A 18 -11.82 -20.60 13.90
N ASN A 19 -12.92 -19.95 13.50
CA ASN A 19 -12.90 -19.06 12.33
C ASN A 19 -12.14 -17.76 12.62
N MET A 20 -12.33 -17.17 13.80
CA MET A 20 -11.63 -15.95 14.20
C MET A 20 -10.12 -16.15 14.40
N THR A 21 -9.69 -17.32 14.88
CA THR A 21 -8.27 -17.62 15.13
C THR A 21 -7.44 -17.84 13.86
N VAL A 22 -8.04 -17.79 12.66
CA VAL A 22 -7.29 -17.61 11.42
C VAL A 22 -6.57 -16.24 11.40
N ASN A 23 -7.08 -15.24 12.11
CA ASN A 23 -6.49 -13.90 12.19
C ASN A 23 -5.35 -13.83 13.25
N PRO A 24 -4.12 -13.40 12.88
CA PRO A 24 -2.99 -13.31 13.82
C PRO A 24 -3.24 -12.42 15.04
N ASN A 25 -4.06 -11.36 14.94
CA ASN A 25 -4.36 -10.50 16.07
C ASN A 25 -5.23 -11.23 17.11
N VAL A 26 -6.18 -12.06 16.66
CA VAL A 26 -7.00 -12.89 17.55
C VAL A 26 -6.14 -13.95 18.23
N ILE A 27 -5.19 -14.57 17.52
CA ILE A 27 -4.20 -15.48 18.12
C ILE A 27 -3.42 -14.77 19.24
N GLN A 28 -2.88 -13.57 18.99
CA GLN A 28 -2.12 -12.81 20.01
C GLN A 28 -2.99 -12.43 21.21
N THR A 29 -4.23 -11.99 20.98
CA THR A 29 -5.19 -11.70 22.06
C THR A 29 -5.49 -12.97 22.88
N LEU A 30 -5.75 -14.10 22.24
CA LEU A 30 -6.06 -15.36 22.93
C LEU A 30 -4.86 -15.91 23.73
N LEU A 31 -3.64 -15.77 23.21
CA LEU A 31 -2.41 -16.18 23.89
C LEU A 31 -2.05 -15.29 25.09
N SER A 32 -2.34 -13.98 24.99
CA SER A 32 -2.14 -13.03 26.10
C SER A 32 -3.25 -13.05 27.15
N LEU A 33 -4.43 -13.61 26.82
CA LEU A 33 -5.58 -13.63 27.70
C LEU A 33 -5.35 -14.54 28.92
N LYS A 34 -5.39 -13.93 30.10
CA LYS A 34 -5.46 -14.64 31.38
C LYS A 34 -6.87 -14.58 31.95
N ILE A 35 -7.32 -15.69 32.50
CA ILE A 35 -8.64 -15.84 33.13
C ILE A 35 -8.41 -16.02 34.63
N GLN A 36 -9.07 -15.19 35.45
CA GLN A 36 -9.10 -15.40 36.89
C GLN A 36 -10.09 -16.51 37.24
N LEU A 37 -9.61 -17.52 37.97
CA LEU A 37 -10.41 -18.58 38.54
C LEU A 37 -10.74 -18.23 40.00
N GLU A 38 -11.95 -17.72 40.21
CA GLU A 38 -12.62 -17.76 41.51
C GLU A 38 -13.31 -19.12 41.69
N ASN A 39 -13.31 -19.64 42.92
CA ASN A 39 -13.92 -20.93 43.27
C ASN A 39 -15.46 -20.82 43.31
N ASP A 40 -16.12 -21.81 42.70
CA ASP A 40 -17.56 -22.12 42.75
C ASP A 40 -18.55 -20.95 42.67
N TYR A 41 -18.82 -20.51 41.43
CA TYR A 41 -20.13 -19.91 41.13
C TYR A 41 -21.21 -21.00 41.23
N PRO A 42 -22.24 -20.86 42.09
CA PRO A 42 -23.31 -21.85 42.19
C PRO A 42 -24.12 -21.90 40.89
N VAL A 43 -24.12 -23.07 40.24
CA VAL A 43 -24.77 -23.31 38.95
C VAL A 43 -26.29 -23.50 39.12
N ALA A 44 -26.98 -22.48 39.65
CA ALA A 44 -28.43 -22.49 39.82
C ALA A 44 -29.05 -21.08 39.96
N SER A 45 -29.10 -20.31 38.87
CA SER A 45 -30.16 -19.30 38.69
C SER A 45 -30.54 -19.15 37.22
N ARG A 46 -31.68 -19.76 36.88
CA ARG A 46 -32.65 -19.10 36.01
C ARG A 46 -33.66 -18.43 36.95
N ALA A 47 -34.05 -17.19 36.65
CA ALA A 47 -34.92 -16.32 37.45
C ALA A 47 -34.31 -15.70 38.74
N SER A 48 -34.65 -14.43 38.93
CA SER A 48 -34.03 -13.42 39.81
C SER A 48 -34.54 -13.44 41.27
N THR A 49 -34.74 -14.62 41.87
CA THR A 49 -35.43 -14.74 43.18
C THR A 49 -34.77 -15.68 44.20
N ALA A 50 -33.53 -16.14 43.99
CA ALA A 50 -32.82 -16.97 44.96
C ALA A 50 -31.90 -16.13 45.89
N PRO A 51 -31.93 -16.31 47.23
CA PRO A 51 -30.99 -15.64 48.14
C PRO A 51 -29.58 -16.22 48.05
N VAL A 52 -28.57 -15.38 48.30
CA VAL A 52 -27.15 -15.72 48.18
C VAL A 52 -26.73 -16.74 49.26
N PRO A 53 -26.02 -17.83 48.93
CA PRO A 53 -25.47 -18.75 49.91
C PRO A 53 -24.46 -18.07 50.83
N THR A 54 -24.63 -18.20 52.14
CA THR A 54 -23.70 -17.66 53.12
C THR A 54 -22.48 -18.59 53.27
N SER A 55 -21.28 -18.01 53.22
CA SER A 55 -19.95 -18.66 53.31
C SER A 55 -19.51 -19.49 52.09
N ILE A 56 -18.62 -18.89 51.29
CA ILE A 56 -17.63 -19.60 50.46
C ILE A 56 -16.26 -19.17 51.00
N GLY A 57 -15.38 -20.14 51.28
CA GLY A 57 -14.11 -19.90 51.97
C GLY A 57 -13.10 -19.12 51.15
N GLN A 58 -12.35 -18.21 51.79
CA GLN A 58 -11.26 -17.48 51.16
C GLN A 58 -10.19 -18.44 50.63
N THR A 59 -10.16 -18.62 49.31
CA THR A 59 -9.03 -19.20 48.58
C THR A 59 -8.58 -18.18 47.54
N GLN A 60 -7.27 -17.96 47.41
CA GLN A 60 -6.74 -16.89 46.55
C GLN A 60 -7.13 -17.13 45.09
N ALA A 61 -7.65 -16.09 44.42
CA ALA A 61 -7.93 -16.11 42.99
C ALA A 61 -6.63 -16.38 42.20
N ARG A 62 -6.69 -17.32 41.26
CA ARG A 62 -5.54 -17.74 40.44
C ARG A 62 -5.76 -17.34 38.99
N GLU A 63 -4.79 -16.63 38.41
CA GLU A 63 -4.76 -16.36 36.97
C GLU A 63 -4.21 -17.55 36.20
N GLU A 64 -4.90 -17.93 35.12
CA GLU A 64 -4.53 -19.02 34.22
C GLU A 64 -4.58 -18.57 32.77
N SER A 65 -3.72 -19.13 31.92
CA SER A 65 -3.77 -18.83 30.48
C SER A 65 -5.03 -19.42 29.84
N ALA A 66 -5.74 -18.61 29.04
CA ALA A 66 -6.97 -19.04 28.38
C ALA A 66 -6.77 -20.28 27.48
N ILE A 67 -5.63 -20.37 26.77
CA ILE A 67 -5.37 -21.50 25.86
C ILE A 67 -5.24 -22.84 26.61
N LEU A 68 -4.64 -22.85 27.81
CA LEU A 68 -4.51 -24.05 28.64
C LEU A 68 -5.88 -24.52 29.16
N LEU A 69 -6.74 -23.58 29.55
CA LEU A 69 -8.11 -23.87 29.96
C LEU A 69 -8.99 -24.35 28.79
N LEU A 70 -8.69 -23.95 27.55
CA LEU A 70 -9.35 -24.50 26.36
C LEU A 70 -8.91 -25.93 26.07
N VAL A 71 -7.62 -26.27 26.26
CA VAL A 71 -7.14 -27.67 26.16
C VAL A 71 -7.87 -28.56 27.16
N ASP A 72 -7.94 -28.15 28.43
CA ASP A 72 -8.67 -28.91 29.46
C ASP A 72 -10.16 -29.08 29.07
N ALA A 73 -10.83 -28.03 28.60
CA ALA A 73 -12.23 -28.10 28.15
C ALA A 73 -12.45 -29.01 26.92
N PHE A 74 -11.49 -29.05 25.98
CA PHE A 74 -11.54 -29.94 24.81
C PHE A 74 -11.44 -31.41 25.20
N VAL A 75 -10.61 -31.73 26.20
CA VAL A 75 -10.46 -33.06 26.78
C VAL A 75 -11.71 -33.47 27.56
N ASP A 76 -12.19 -32.61 28.47
CA ASP A 76 -13.36 -32.87 29.33
C ASP A 76 -14.70 -33.04 28.57
N ALA A 77 -14.78 -32.47 27.36
CA ALA A 77 -15.94 -32.62 26.48
C ALA A 77 -15.93 -33.93 25.66
N ALA A 78 -14.80 -34.61 25.56
CA ALA A 78 -14.71 -35.89 24.84
C ALA A 78 -15.52 -36.99 25.54
N THR A 79 -16.10 -37.89 24.76
CA THR A 79 -16.79 -39.08 25.30
C THR A 79 -15.82 -40.26 25.37
N ILE A 80 -15.63 -40.80 26.58
CA ILE A 80 -14.81 -41.98 26.80
C ILE A 80 -15.60 -43.21 26.35
N PRO A 81 -15.02 -44.12 25.51
CA PRO A 81 -15.68 -45.37 25.14
C PRO A 81 -15.95 -46.24 26.37
N GLY A 82 -17.23 -46.46 26.71
CA GLY A 82 -17.65 -47.37 27.78
C GLY A 82 -18.72 -46.84 28.74
N GLU A 83 -18.95 -45.52 28.81
CA GLU A 83 -20.04 -44.96 29.62
C GLU A 83 -21.43 -45.14 28.96
N SER A 84 -22.47 -45.36 29.77
CA SER A 84 -23.83 -45.58 29.25
C SER A 84 -24.47 -44.30 28.72
N LYS A 85 -25.05 -44.37 27.51
CA LYS A 85 -25.70 -43.23 26.83
C LYS A 85 -26.86 -42.60 27.62
N GLU A 86 -27.45 -43.33 28.57
CA GLU A 86 -28.61 -42.86 29.35
C GLU A 86 -28.22 -41.88 30.47
N GLN A 87 -26.96 -41.81 30.88
CA GLN A 87 -26.52 -40.98 32.02
C GLN A 87 -26.05 -39.56 31.66
N ARG A 88 -25.89 -39.21 30.37
CA ARG A 88 -25.42 -37.88 29.94
C ARG A 88 -26.38 -37.16 28.99
N LYS A 89 -27.27 -36.32 29.54
CA LYS A 89 -27.89 -35.21 28.79
C LYS A 89 -26.90 -34.05 28.59
N ARG A 90 -25.81 -34.27 27.86
CA ARG A 90 -24.91 -33.20 27.38
C ARG A 90 -25.30 -32.84 25.94
N LYS A 91 -25.24 -31.55 25.58
CA LYS A 91 -25.70 -31.00 24.28
C LYS A 91 -24.60 -30.26 23.50
N GLY A 92 -23.32 -30.50 23.80
CA GLY A 92 -22.21 -29.92 23.04
C GLY A 92 -20.95 -30.79 23.07
N ASP A 93 -20.21 -30.76 21.97
CA ASP A 93 -19.10 -31.66 21.65
C ASP A 93 -17.73 -30.96 21.54
N LEU A 94 -17.67 -29.61 21.52
CA LEU A 94 -16.48 -28.74 21.47
C LEU A 94 -15.37 -29.11 20.44
N HIS A 95 -15.68 -29.89 19.40
CA HIS A 95 -14.66 -30.40 18.46
C HIS A 95 -13.86 -29.32 17.71
N PHE A 96 -14.44 -28.13 17.50
CA PHE A 96 -13.80 -27.00 16.81
C PHE A 96 -12.59 -26.41 17.56
N LEU A 97 -12.40 -26.73 18.86
CA LEU A 97 -11.18 -26.35 19.57
C LEU A 97 -9.93 -27.02 18.98
N ALA A 98 -10.06 -28.18 18.34
CA ALA A 98 -8.94 -28.80 17.62
C ALA A 98 -8.40 -27.86 16.51
N SER A 99 -9.29 -27.19 15.78
CA SER A 99 -8.94 -26.18 14.77
C SER A 99 -8.36 -24.91 15.41
N VAL A 100 -8.85 -24.50 16.59
CA VAL A 100 -8.24 -23.40 17.37
C VAL A 100 -6.79 -23.72 17.74
N PHE A 101 -6.50 -24.93 18.21
CA PHE A 101 -5.12 -25.34 18.54
C PHE A 101 -4.23 -25.41 17.29
N ALA A 102 -4.75 -25.93 16.17
CA ALA A 102 -4.06 -25.90 14.88
C ALA A 102 -3.69 -24.47 14.46
N ASN A 103 -4.65 -23.54 14.47
CA ASN A 103 -4.42 -22.14 14.09
C ASN A 103 -3.42 -21.44 15.01
N VAL A 104 -3.58 -21.57 16.32
CA VAL A 104 -2.72 -20.90 17.32
C VAL A 104 -1.28 -21.39 17.25
N THR A 105 -1.05 -22.68 16.97
CA THR A 105 0.31 -23.28 16.87
C THR A 105 1.08 -22.92 15.59
N VAL A 106 0.44 -22.28 14.60
CA VAL A 106 1.16 -21.68 13.46
C VAL A 106 2.16 -20.61 13.94
N ALA A 107 1.84 -19.89 15.01
CA ALA A 107 2.72 -18.89 15.63
C ALA A 107 3.68 -19.50 16.67
N PRO A 108 4.96 -19.07 16.75
CA PRO A 108 5.92 -19.57 17.73
C PRO A 108 5.45 -19.48 19.19
N ALA A 109 4.77 -18.38 19.54
CA ALA A 109 4.22 -18.18 20.89
C ALA A 109 3.15 -19.23 21.24
N GLY A 110 2.31 -19.63 20.27
CA GLY A 110 1.29 -20.67 20.49
C GLY A 110 1.88 -22.08 20.60
N ARG A 111 2.95 -22.37 19.86
CA ARG A 111 3.74 -23.61 20.04
C ARG A 111 4.28 -23.69 21.46
N LEU A 112 4.94 -22.64 21.91
CA LEU A 112 5.47 -22.55 23.27
C LEU A 112 4.38 -22.68 24.33
N SER A 113 3.17 -22.14 24.10
CA SER A 113 2.06 -22.31 25.05
C SER A 113 1.58 -23.76 25.22
N LEU A 114 1.56 -24.57 24.15
CA LEU A 114 1.24 -26.01 24.29
C LEU A 114 2.44 -26.84 24.80
N LEU A 115 3.66 -26.38 24.52
CA LEU A 115 4.92 -26.97 25.00
C LEU A 115 5.37 -26.43 26.37
N SER A 116 4.49 -25.73 27.09
CA SER A 116 4.71 -25.28 28.47
C SER A 116 3.94 -26.17 29.45
N LEU A 117 4.45 -26.26 30.68
CA LEU A 117 3.73 -26.86 31.79
C LEU A 117 2.71 -25.86 32.36
N ARG A 118 1.57 -26.38 32.85
CA ARG A 118 0.64 -25.60 33.66
C ARG A 118 1.13 -25.63 35.11
N SER A 119 1.13 -24.50 35.83
CA SER A 119 1.76 -24.43 37.15
C SER A 119 1.17 -25.46 38.14
N GLY A 120 2.02 -26.34 38.67
CA GLY A 120 1.59 -27.46 39.53
C GLY A 120 1.20 -28.74 38.79
N THR A 121 1.48 -28.84 37.49
CA THR A 121 1.40 -30.08 36.70
C THR A 121 2.78 -30.45 36.16
N SER A 122 3.04 -31.74 35.96
CA SER A 122 4.27 -32.27 35.32
C SER A 122 4.04 -32.75 33.88
N GLU A 123 2.87 -32.45 33.31
CA GLU A 123 2.45 -32.86 31.98
C GLU A 123 2.32 -31.63 31.07
N PHE A 124 2.91 -31.69 29.86
CA PHE A 124 2.79 -30.64 28.86
C PHE A 124 1.38 -30.61 28.27
N ALA A 125 0.84 -29.42 28.00
CA ALA A 125 -0.52 -29.30 27.45
C ALA A 125 -0.70 -29.99 26.09
N LEU A 126 0.37 -30.14 25.31
CA LEU A 126 0.38 -30.92 24.07
C LEU A 126 0.13 -32.42 24.29
N ALA A 127 0.62 -33.00 25.39
CA ALA A 127 0.48 -34.43 25.68
C ALA A 127 -1.00 -34.84 25.85
N LYS A 128 -1.80 -33.95 26.46
CA LYS A 128 -3.26 -34.12 26.63
C LYS A 128 -4.04 -34.26 25.32
N LEU A 129 -3.47 -33.82 24.20
CA LEU A 129 -4.10 -33.91 22.88
C LEU A 129 -3.79 -35.25 22.16
N LEU A 130 -2.78 -36.01 22.59
CA LEU A 130 -2.25 -37.14 21.81
C LEU A 130 -3.24 -38.28 21.59
N SER A 131 -4.06 -38.58 22.59
CA SER A 131 -5.12 -39.60 22.51
C SER A 131 -6.19 -39.29 21.47
N PHE A 132 -6.27 -38.04 20.98
CA PHE A 132 -7.23 -37.63 19.96
C PHE A 132 -6.80 -37.94 18.52
N THR A 133 -5.58 -38.46 18.32
CA THR A 133 -5.08 -38.89 16.99
C THR A 133 -5.89 -40.05 16.38
N GLU A 134 -6.55 -40.88 17.19
CA GLU A 134 -7.44 -41.98 16.76
C GLU A 134 -8.93 -41.74 17.14
N HIS A 135 -9.31 -40.50 17.49
CA HIS A 135 -10.68 -40.20 17.93
C HIS A 135 -11.72 -40.35 16.78
N PRO A 136 -12.94 -40.88 16.99
CA PRO A 136 -13.90 -41.11 15.90
C PRO A 136 -14.27 -39.86 15.07
N ASP A 137 -14.29 -38.68 15.70
CA ASP A 137 -14.51 -37.39 15.05
C ASP A 137 -13.28 -36.91 14.25
N THR A 138 -13.45 -36.70 12.94
CA THR A 138 -12.37 -36.30 12.02
C THR A 138 -11.87 -34.86 12.24
N ILE A 139 -12.70 -33.94 12.73
CA ILE A 139 -12.28 -32.56 13.06
C ILE A 139 -11.30 -32.60 14.24
N ARG A 140 -11.60 -33.42 15.25
CA ARG A 140 -10.70 -33.66 16.39
C ARG A 140 -9.37 -34.27 15.93
N ARG A 141 -9.37 -35.32 15.10
CA ARG A 141 -8.13 -35.94 14.58
C ARG A 141 -7.31 -34.95 13.76
N GLY A 142 -7.91 -34.30 12.76
CA GLY A 142 -7.20 -33.42 11.83
C GLY A 142 -6.64 -32.16 12.47
N GLY A 143 -7.40 -31.52 13.37
CA GLY A 143 -6.91 -30.34 14.11
C GLY A 143 -5.78 -30.70 15.09
N VAL A 144 -5.86 -31.85 15.76
CA VAL A 144 -4.79 -32.33 16.64
C VAL A 144 -3.54 -32.72 15.86
N ALA A 145 -3.66 -33.49 14.77
CA ALA A 145 -2.53 -33.82 13.89
C ALA A 145 -1.82 -32.55 13.39
N SER A 146 -2.59 -31.52 12.99
CA SER A 146 -2.07 -30.22 12.57
C SER A 146 -1.34 -29.49 13.71
N ALA A 147 -1.89 -29.50 14.93
CA ALA A 147 -1.24 -28.91 16.10
C ALA A 147 0.07 -29.62 16.47
N LEU A 148 0.13 -30.95 16.33
CA LEU A 148 1.34 -31.76 16.56
C LEU A 148 2.42 -31.46 15.52
N LYS A 149 2.07 -31.45 14.22
CA LYS A 149 2.96 -31.00 13.13
C LYS A 149 3.50 -29.60 13.40
N ASN A 150 2.62 -28.67 13.77
CA ASN A 150 3.02 -27.31 14.09
C ASN A 150 4.00 -27.28 15.26
N CYS A 151 3.70 -27.92 16.40
CA CYS A 151 4.62 -27.99 17.53
C CYS A 151 5.98 -28.63 17.19
N ALA A 152 6.04 -29.56 16.24
CA ALA A 152 7.30 -30.14 15.74
C ALA A 152 8.22 -29.15 15.01
N PHE A 153 7.77 -27.93 14.66
CA PHE A 153 8.69 -26.85 14.25
C PHE A 153 9.52 -26.26 15.42
N HIS A 154 9.18 -26.54 16.68
CA HIS A 154 9.99 -26.14 17.84
C HIS A 154 11.03 -27.22 18.17
N ILE A 155 12.17 -27.16 17.48
CA ILE A 155 13.21 -28.19 17.53
C ILE A 155 13.67 -28.56 18.96
N PRO A 156 13.83 -27.63 19.93
CA PRO A 156 14.22 -27.98 21.30
C PRO A 156 13.24 -28.91 22.04
N ALA A 157 11.99 -29.06 21.55
CA ALA A 157 11.01 -29.99 22.12
C ALA A 157 11.09 -31.42 21.55
N HIS A 158 11.85 -31.70 20.49
CA HIS A 158 11.79 -33.00 19.78
C HIS A 158 12.01 -34.19 20.70
N MET A 159 13.04 -34.16 21.53
CA MET A 159 13.27 -35.24 22.50
C MET A 159 12.21 -35.26 23.60
N ALA A 160 11.74 -34.12 24.09
CA ALA A 160 10.66 -34.08 25.08
C ALA A 160 9.34 -34.66 24.53
N MET A 161 9.06 -34.45 23.25
CA MET A 161 7.92 -35.03 22.54
C MET A 161 8.09 -36.55 22.36
N LEU A 162 9.29 -37.01 21.99
CA LEU A 162 9.58 -38.42 21.70
C LEU A 162 9.77 -39.30 22.96
N ARG A 163 10.34 -38.78 24.04
CA ARG A 163 10.67 -39.58 25.24
C ARG A 163 9.43 -40.15 25.95
N PRO A 164 9.55 -41.33 26.59
CA PRO A 164 8.52 -41.91 27.45
C PRO A 164 8.06 -41.02 28.62
N GLU A 165 6.86 -41.28 29.16
CA GLU A 165 6.21 -40.53 30.24
C GLU A 165 6.83 -40.72 31.64
N ASP A 166 7.76 -41.67 31.79
CA ASP A 166 8.58 -41.91 32.97
C ASP A 166 9.94 -41.20 32.93
N GLU A 167 10.36 -40.67 31.77
CA GLU A 167 11.55 -39.82 31.66
C GLU A 167 11.22 -38.34 31.96
N THR A 168 12.06 -37.71 32.79
CA THR A 168 12.01 -36.27 33.04
C THR A 168 12.74 -35.50 31.93
N VAL A 169 12.08 -34.50 31.36
CA VAL A 169 12.55 -33.70 30.23
C VAL A 169 12.31 -32.20 30.47
N THR A 170 13.13 -31.36 29.81
CA THR A 170 13.01 -29.89 29.84
C THR A 170 12.96 -29.34 28.42
N ILE A 171 12.15 -28.32 28.17
CA ILE A 171 12.02 -27.69 26.85
C ILE A 171 12.50 -26.22 26.92
N PRO A 172 13.67 -25.89 26.33
CA PRO A 172 14.14 -24.51 26.23
C PRO A 172 13.11 -23.60 25.50
N PRO A 173 12.90 -22.35 25.95
CA PRO A 173 13.66 -21.62 26.99
C PRO A 173 13.18 -21.86 28.44
N GLY A 174 12.25 -22.76 28.68
CA GLY A 174 11.77 -23.11 30.02
C GLY A 174 12.83 -23.82 30.86
N ILE A 175 12.75 -23.65 32.18
CA ILE A 175 13.58 -24.34 33.18
C ILE A 175 12.77 -25.33 34.03
N GLU A 176 11.51 -25.55 33.69
CA GLU A 176 10.60 -26.44 34.42
C GLU A 176 10.72 -27.87 33.89
N GLU A 177 10.86 -28.82 34.81
CA GLU A 177 10.97 -30.25 34.52
C GLU A 177 9.58 -30.88 34.35
N GLY A 178 9.33 -31.45 33.17
CA GLY A 178 8.10 -32.16 32.83
C GLY A 178 8.38 -33.62 32.47
N LYS A 179 7.32 -34.38 32.20
CA LYS A 179 7.41 -35.75 31.69
C LYS A 179 7.51 -35.77 30.16
N GLY A 180 8.21 -36.77 29.61
CA GLY A 180 8.16 -37.05 28.17
C GLY A 180 6.73 -37.31 27.68
N MET A 181 6.45 -37.01 26.41
CA MET A 181 5.09 -37.06 25.88
C MET A 181 4.73 -38.37 25.15
N ASN A 182 5.69 -39.28 24.92
CA ASN A 182 5.46 -40.54 24.18
C ASN A 182 4.77 -40.34 22.80
N LEU A 183 5.05 -39.23 22.11
CA LEU A 183 4.38 -38.83 20.85
C LEU A 183 4.43 -39.93 19.78
N LEU A 184 5.53 -40.70 19.74
CA LEU A 184 5.79 -41.64 18.65
C LEU A 184 4.69 -42.71 18.52
N SER A 185 4.21 -43.22 19.66
CA SER A 185 3.09 -44.17 19.75
C SER A 185 1.83 -43.66 19.04
N PHE A 186 1.54 -42.36 19.17
CA PHE A 186 0.36 -41.69 18.61
C PHE A 186 0.55 -41.18 17.16
N LEU A 187 1.79 -41.12 16.67
CA LEU A 187 2.07 -40.87 15.25
C LEU A 187 2.06 -42.15 14.41
N LEU A 188 2.52 -43.28 14.98
CA LEU A 188 2.58 -44.56 14.26
C LEU A 188 1.23 -45.28 14.21
N LEU A 189 0.41 -45.20 15.25
CA LEU A 189 -0.86 -45.93 15.32
C LEU A 189 -1.88 -45.56 14.20
N PRO A 190 -2.01 -44.29 13.76
CA PRO A 190 -2.81 -43.94 12.57
C PRO A 190 -2.23 -44.45 11.24
N LEU A 191 -0.93 -44.73 11.19
CA LEU A 191 -0.19 -45.15 9.99
C LEU A 191 -0.03 -46.68 9.88
N ALA A 192 -0.21 -47.41 10.99
CA ALA A 192 -0.14 -48.87 11.06
C ALA A 192 -1.45 -49.53 10.59
N GLY A 193 -1.32 -50.65 9.88
CA GLY A 193 -2.43 -51.55 9.52
C GLY A 193 -2.36 -52.86 10.30
N PRO A 194 -3.05 -53.91 9.84
CA PRO A 194 -3.05 -55.24 10.45
C PRO A 194 -1.87 -56.10 9.95
N GLU A 195 -0.71 -55.51 9.67
CA GLU A 195 0.44 -56.26 9.17
C GLU A 195 1.19 -56.98 10.29
N GLU A 196 1.58 -58.23 10.03
CA GLU A 196 2.52 -58.96 10.90
C GLU A 196 3.97 -58.54 10.58
N PHE A 197 4.72 -58.23 11.64
CA PHE A 197 6.17 -58.02 11.60
C PHE A 197 6.87 -59.29 12.13
N ASP A 198 8.12 -59.53 11.73
CA ASP A 198 8.91 -60.60 12.34
C ASP A 198 9.30 -60.27 13.78
N LEU A 199 9.87 -61.24 14.52
CA LEU A 199 10.17 -61.06 15.94
C LEU A 199 11.23 -59.99 16.21
N GLU A 200 12.20 -59.78 15.29
CA GLU A 200 13.27 -58.78 15.47
C GLU A 200 12.76 -57.36 15.19
N ASP A 201 11.85 -57.19 14.23
CA ASP A 201 11.17 -55.93 13.96
C ASP A 201 10.08 -55.62 15.02
N MET A 202 9.36 -56.63 15.51
CA MET A 202 8.32 -56.47 16.52
C MET A 202 8.88 -55.95 17.85
N ASP A 203 10.06 -56.43 18.28
CA ASP A 203 10.73 -55.99 19.51
C ASP A 203 11.15 -54.50 19.48
N LYS A 204 11.29 -53.88 18.29
CA LYS A 204 11.57 -52.43 18.13
C LYS A 204 10.33 -51.57 18.25
N LEU A 205 9.15 -52.11 17.93
CA LEU A 205 7.92 -51.33 17.80
C LEU A 205 7.39 -50.88 19.17
N PRO A 206 6.86 -49.65 19.31
CA PRO A 206 6.15 -49.25 20.51
C PRO A 206 4.98 -50.20 20.81
N ALA A 207 4.76 -50.53 22.08
CA ALA A 207 3.76 -51.53 22.49
C ALA A 207 2.32 -51.25 22.01
N SER A 208 1.99 -50.00 21.67
CA SER A 208 0.68 -49.62 21.11
C SER A 208 0.48 -50.01 19.64
N VAL A 209 1.55 -50.36 18.91
CA VAL A 209 1.50 -50.78 17.50
C VAL A 209 1.99 -52.22 17.27
N GLN A 210 2.33 -52.94 18.34
CA GLN A 210 2.56 -54.39 18.30
C GLN A 210 1.24 -55.17 18.27
N PHE A 211 1.22 -56.33 17.60
CA PHE A 211 0.10 -57.29 17.59
C PHE A 211 -1.30 -56.67 17.33
N LEU A 212 -1.38 -55.77 16.35
CA LEU A 212 -2.63 -55.12 15.97
C LEU A 212 -3.64 -56.15 15.40
N PRO A 213 -4.93 -56.08 15.78
CA PRO A 213 -5.93 -57.04 15.29
C PRO A 213 -6.28 -56.80 13.82
N ASP A 214 -6.73 -57.84 13.11
CA ASP A 214 -7.22 -57.80 11.71
C ASP A 214 -8.24 -56.68 11.43
N THR A 215 -8.95 -56.22 12.46
CA THR A 215 -9.93 -55.13 12.37
C THR A 215 -9.33 -53.72 12.34
N LYS A 216 -8.04 -53.56 12.67
CA LYS A 216 -7.35 -52.26 12.65
C LYS A 216 -7.18 -51.79 11.22
N LYS A 217 -7.53 -50.52 10.99
CA LYS A 217 -7.35 -49.82 9.73
C LYS A 217 -6.45 -48.60 9.96
N ARG A 218 -5.66 -48.27 8.93
CA ARG A 218 -5.00 -46.97 8.81
C ARG A 218 -6.03 -45.85 8.77
N GLU A 219 -5.62 -44.64 9.14
CA GLU A 219 -6.43 -43.43 9.02
C GLU A 219 -6.95 -43.28 7.57
N PRO A 220 -8.28 -43.23 7.33
CA PRO A 220 -8.82 -43.10 5.98
C PRO A 220 -8.50 -41.77 5.31
N ASP A 221 -8.37 -40.67 6.07
CA ASP A 221 -8.10 -39.35 5.52
C ASP A 221 -6.63 -39.17 5.08
N GLN A 222 -6.43 -38.91 3.80
CA GLN A 222 -5.09 -38.74 3.19
C GLN A 222 -4.32 -37.52 3.71
N PHE A 223 -5.02 -36.44 4.09
CA PHE A 223 -4.39 -35.23 4.61
C PHE A 223 -3.93 -35.43 6.05
N ILE A 224 -4.70 -36.17 6.86
CA ILE A 224 -4.28 -36.56 8.21
C ILE A 224 -3.07 -37.51 8.13
N ARG A 225 -3.09 -38.53 7.26
CA ARG A 225 -1.92 -39.40 7.01
C ARG A 225 -0.68 -38.60 6.60
N LEU A 226 -0.81 -37.67 5.64
CA LEU A 226 0.28 -36.79 5.22
C LEU A 226 0.83 -35.97 6.39
N THR A 227 -0.06 -35.40 7.22
CA THR A 227 0.30 -34.57 8.38
C THR A 227 1.13 -35.35 9.42
N HIS A 228 0.81 -36.63 9.65
CA HIS A 228 1.63 -37.49 10.52
C HIS A 228 3.02 -37.78 9.93
N ILE A 229 3.13 -38.08 8.62
CA ILE A 229 4.42 -38.28 7.95
C ILE A 229 5.25 -36.98 7.94
N GLU A 230 4.64 -35.83 7.69
CA GLU A 230 5.30 -34.52 7.81
C GLU A 230 5.79 -34.24 9.24
N THR A 231 5.05 -34.67 10.27
CA THR A 231 5.49 -34.57 11.67
C THR A 231 6.74 -35.41 11.93
N LEU A 232 6.78 -36.65 11.42
CA LEU A 232 7.97 -37.52 11.51
C LEU A 232 9.17 -36.94 10.73
N LEU A 233 8.93 -36.31 9.57
CA LEU A 233 9.95 -35.59 8.81
C LEU A 233 10.52 -34.37 9.57
N LEU A 234 9.67 -33.59 10.25
CA LEU A 234 10.10 -32.47 11.08
C LEU A 234 10.95 -32.94 12.26
N LEU A 235 10.52 -34.02 12.94
CA LEU A 235 11.29 -34.68 13.99
C LEU A 235 12.64 -35.20 13.47
N CYS A 236 12.72 -35.64 12.21
CA CYS A 236 13.97 -36.08 11.58
C CYS A 236 15.02 -34.97 11.38
N THR A 237 14.76 -33.70 11.75
CA THR A 237 15.77 -32.64 11.63
C THR A 237 16.90 -32.75 12.66
N THR A 238 16.68 -33.35 13.84
CA THR A 238 17.75 -33.64 14.82
C THR A 238 18.24 -35.09 14.72
N ARG A 239 19.54 -35.34 14.95
CA ARG A 239 20.10 -36.70 14.88
C ARG A 239 19.61 -37.53 16.06
N ALA A 240 19.56 -36.98 17.26
CA ALA A 240 19.00 -37.67 18.43
C ALA A 240 17.58 -38.20 18.19
N ALA A 241 16.72 -37.42 17.53
CA ALA A 241 15.37 -37.87 17.16
C ALA A 241 15.37 -38.90 16.02
N ARG A 242 16.23 -38.78 15.00
CA ARG A 242 16.41 -39.81 13.96
C ARG A 242 16.88 -41.14 14.55
N GLU A 243 17.88 -41.12 15.42
CA GLU A 243 18.38 -42.31 16.13
C GLU A 243 17.28 -42.93 17.01
N PHE A 244 16.53 -42.11 17.76
CA PHE A 244 15.38 -42.59 18.53
C PHE A 244 14.33 -43.26 17.63
N MET A 245 13.97 -42.64 16.50
CA MET A 245 12.99 -43.20 15.55
C MET A 245 13.48 -44.47 14.84
N ARG A 246 14.79 -44.60 14.54
CA ARG A 246 15.39 -45.84 14.01
C ARG A 246 15.29 -47.00 14.99
N VAL A 247 15.55 -46.74 16.28
CA VAL A 247 15.54 -47.78 17.32
C VAL A 247 14.10 -48.16 17.71
N ASN A 248 13.13 -47.25 17.55
CA ASN A 248 11.72 -47.47 17.90
C ASN A 248 10.82 -47.77 16.67
N GLY A 249 11.32 -48.55 15.71
CA GLY A 249 10.50 -49.22 14.69
C GLY A 249 9.79 -48.34 13.64
N VAL A 250 10.19 -47.08 13.47
CA VAL A 250 9.50 -46.14 12.55
C VAL A 250 9.65 -46.54 11.09
N TYR A 251 10.82 -47.07 10.71
CA TYR A 251 11.09 -47.46 9.34
C TYR A 251 10.18 -48.62 8.90
N GLU A 252 9.99 -49.58 9.79
CA GLU A 252 9.22 -50.80 9.62
C GLU A 252 7.72 -50.49 9.37
N VAL A 253 7.10 -49.64 10.20
CA VAL A 253 5.70 -49.19 10.00
C VAL A 253 5.53 -48.42 8.69
N VAL A 254 6.45 -47.49 8.41
CA VAL A 254 6.39 -46.62 7.24
C VAL A 254 6.64 -47.42 5.94
N GLN A 255 7.48 -48.45 5.97
CA GLN A 255 7.67 -49.39 4.86
C GLN A 255 6.38 -50.15 4.56
N LYS A 256 5.69 -50.69 5.59
CA LYS A 256 4.41 -51.39 5.38
C LYS A 256 3.29 -50.47 4.92
N MET A 257 3.30 -49.22 5.32
CA MET A 257 2.41 -48.21 4.75
C MET A 257 2.72 -47.94 3.26
N HIS A 258 4.00 -47.86 2.87
CA HIS A 258 4.42 -47.64 1.48
C HIS A 258 3.94 -48.74 0.52
N GLU A 259 3.89 -50.00 0.98
CA GLU A 259 3.42 -51.15 0.18
C GLU A 259 1.94 -51.03 -0.24
N VAL A 260 1.13 -50.23 0.46
CA VAL A 260 -0.34 -50.13 0.24
C VAL A 260 -0.85 -48.73 -0.11
N GLU A 261 -0.11 -47.67 0.21
CA GLU A 261 -0.52 -46.28 -0.04
C GLU A 261 -0.63 -45.99 -1.55
N GLN A 262 -1.71 -45.30 -1.94
CA GLN A 262 -2.00 -44.95 -3.33
C GLN A 262 -1.91 -43.44 -3.59
N ASN A 263 -1.92 -42.61 -2.54
CA ASN A 263 -1.77 -41.17 -2.68
C ASN A 263 -0.30 -40.79 -2.93
N THR A 264 0.00 -40.29 -4.13
CA THR A 264 1.35 -39.90 -4.56
C THR A 264 2.06 -38.91 -3.63
N ALA A 265 1.33 -37.96 -3.04
CA ALA A 265 1.93 -36.97 -2.13
C ALA A 265 2.35 -37.62 -0.81
N VAL A 266 1.57 -38.58 -0.29
CA VAL A 266 1.93 -39.36 0.90
C VAL A 266 3.13 -40.26 0.61
N VAL A 267 3.12 -40.96 -0.53
CA VAL A 267 4.24 -41.80 -1.01
C VAL A 267 5.54 -41.00 -1.09
N GLU A 268 5.55 -39.82 -1.71
CA GLU A 268 6.76 -38.99 -1.82
C GLU A 268 7.33 -38.58 -0.44
N HIS A 269 6.45 -38.28 0.52
CA HIS A 269 6.89 -37.93 1.88
C HIS A 269 7.38 -39.15 2.67
N ILE A 270 6.82 -40.34 2.41
CA ILE A 270 7.34 -41.61 2.92
C ILE A 270 8.75 -41.89 2.36
N GLU A 271 8.97 -41.76 1.05
CA GLU A 271 10.29 -41.96 0.45
C GLU A 271 11.34 -40.99 1.04
N ARG A 272 10.99 -39.72 1.24
CA ARG A 272 11.83 -38.73 1.92
C ARG A 272 12.16 -39.16 3.36
N LEU A 273 11.18 -39.66 4.11
CA LEU A 273 11.35 -40.11 5.50
C LEU A 273 12.25 -41.34 5.58
N VAL A 274 12.03 -42.33 4.71
CA VAL A 274 12.87 -43.52 4.56
C VAL A 274 14.32 -43.14 4.24
N ASN A 275 14.53 -42.20 3.31
CA ASN A 275 15.87 -41.73 2.95
C ASN A 275 16.60 -41.07 4.14
N LEU A 276 15.91 -40.31 4.99
CA LEU A 276 16.50 -39.73 6.20
C LEU A 276 16.81 -40.80 7.26
N LEU A 277 15.92 -41.79 7.44
CA LEU A 277 16.12 -42.87 8.39
C LEU A 277 17.18 -43.90 7.94
N LYS A 278 17.40 -44.09 6.64
CA LYS A 278 18.39 -45.05 6.11
C LYS A 278 19.75 -44.49 5.69
N ARG A 279 19.96 -43.16 5.71
CA ARG A 279 21.26 -42.56 5.36
C ARG A 279 22.32 -42.81 6.45
N ASP A 280 23.52 -43.24 6.05
CA ASP A 280 24.71 -43.26 6.91
C ASP A 280 25.07 -41.84 7.41
N GLU A 281 25.28 -41.69 8.72
CA GLU A 281 25.60 -40.41 9.37
C GLU A 281 27.06 -40.33 9.79
N GLY A 282 27.88 -39.70 8.95
CA GLY A 282 29.31 -39.50 9.18
C GLY A 282 29.66 -38.47 10.28
N PRO A 283 30.96 -38.23 10.53
CA PRO A 283 31.43 -37.33 11.59
C PRO A 283 30.90 -35.89 11.49
N ASP A 284 30.68 -35.40 10.27
CA ASP A 284 30.18 -34.03 10.01
C ASP A 284 28.78 -33.81 10.57
N THR A 285 27.92 -34.84 10.59
CA THR A 285 26.56 -34.75 11.14
C THR A 285 26.56 -34.53 12.67
N ALA A 286 27.64 -34.93 13.36
CA ALA A 286 27.83 -34.65 14.78
C ALA A 286 28.37 -33.23 15.07
N ILE A 287 28.84 -32.50 14.05
CA ILE A 287 29.30 -31.11 14.16
C ILE A 287 28.11 -30.14 14.07
N GLU A 288 27.09 -30.47 13.28
CA GLU A 288 25.83 -29.71 13.22
C GLU A 288 25.07 -29.75 14.56
N GLU A 289 24.96 -30.92 15.20
CA GLU A 289 24.38 -31.02 16.56
C GLU A 289 25.24 -30.32 17.61
N ARG A 290 26.56 -30.34 17.49
CA ARG A 290 27.45 -29.62 18.43
C ARG A 290 27.28 -28.10 18.30
N ARG A 291 26.86 -27.60 17.13
CA ARG A 291 26.43 -26.20 16.93
C ARG A 291 25.08 -25.91 17.58
N MET A 292 24.09 -26.78 17.44
CA MET A 292 22.77 -26.58 18.08
C MET A 292 22.86 -26.67 19.62
N ASN A 293 23.73 -27.53 20.16
CA ASN A 293 24.03 -27.56 21.60
C ASN A 293 24.87 -26.36 22.08
N PHE A 294 25.47 -25.58 21.17
CA PHE A 294 26.15 -24.34 21.55
C PHE A 294 25.16 -23.23 21.93
N ASP A 295 23.96 -23.22 21.34
CA ASP A 295 22.87 -22.31 21.75
C ASP A 295 22.34 -22.63 23.17
N LEU A 296 22.46 -23.88 23.62
CA LEU A 296 22.07 -24.30 24.98
C LEU A 296 22.92 -23.63 26.09
N ILE A 297 24.12 -23.15 25.76
CA ILE A 297 24.97 -22.37 26.68
C ILE A 297 24.37 -20.97 26.92
N TYR A 298 23.60 -20.44 25.96
CA TYR A 298 23.01 -19.10 26.01
C TYR A 298 21.65 -19.05 26.77
N THR A 299 21.00 -20.19 27.01
CA THR A 299 19.77 -20.29 27.82
C THR A 299 20.01 -20.41 29.33
N LEU A 300 21.24 -20.68 29.79
CA LEU A 300 21.55 -20.79 31.22
C LEU A 300 21.26 -19.47 31.98
N GLY A 301 20.56 -19.55 33.12
CA GLY A 301 20.21 -18.37 33.92
C GLY A 301 21.42 -17.51 34.33
N ALA A 302 21.19 -16.21 34.54
CA ALA A 302 22.23 -15.23 34.89
C ALA A 302 23.22 -15.67 36.01
N PRO A 303 22.82 -16.42 37.06
CA PRO A 303 23.75 -16.93 38.07
C PRO A 303 24.80 -17.90 37.49
N ILE A 304 24.39 -18.79 36.59
CA ILE A 304 25.27 -19.83 36.00
C ILE A 304 26.21 -19.19 34.97
N ARG A 305 25.73 -18.24 34.15
CA ARG A 305 26.59 -17.43 33.28
C ARG A 305 27.65 -16.64 34.07
N LYS A 306 27.31 -16.11 35.25
CA LYS A 306 28.27 -15.45 36.16
C LYS A 306 29.27 -16.45 36.76
N PHE A 307 28.83 -17.65 37.12
CA PHE A 307 29.70 -18.73 37.62
C PHE A 307 30.72 -19.17 36.57
N LEU A 308 30.29 -19.42 35.33
CA LEU A 308 31.18 -19.84 34.23
C LEU A 308 32.15 -18.74 33.79
N ARG A 309 31.72 -17.45 33.79
CA ARG A 309 32.64 -16.30 33.56
C ARG A 309 33.75 -16.23 34.59
N ASN A 310 33.43 -16.47 35.86
CA ASN A 310 34.41 -16.37 36.95
C ASN A 310 35.46 -17.51 36.93
N HIS A 311 35.22 -18.61 36.21
CA HIS A 311 36.09 -19.79 36.17
C HIS A 311 36.83 -20.01 34.82
N ARG A 312 36.68 -19.11 33.83
CA ARG A 312 37.43 -19.12 32.55
C ARG A 312 37.37 -20.43 31.73
N ILE A 313 36.21 -21.08 31.62
CA ILE A 313 36.05 -22.38 30.92
C ILE A 313 35.61 -22.22 29.43
N LEU A 314 35.34 -21.00 28.96
CA LEU A 314 35.03 -20.72 27.54
C LEU A 314 35.90 -19.56 27.03
N GLU A 315 36.70 -19.80 25.98
CA GLU A 315 37.27 -18.73 25.16
C GLU A 315 36.15 -18.13 24.30
N MET A 316 35.64 -16.96 24.72
CA MET A 316 34.69 -16.21 23.91
C MET A 316 35.43 -15.51 22.76
N ALA A 317 35.05 -15.80 21.52
CA ALA A 317 35.51 -15.02 20.37
C ALA A 317 35.11 -13.55 20.53
N GLN A 318 36.09 -12.65 20.49
CA GLN A 318 35.86 -11.23 20.72
C GLN A 318 35.09 -10.59 19.55
N HIS A 319 33.86 -10.16 19.79
CA HIS A 319 33.08 -9.41 18.81
C HIS A 319 33.83 -8.15 18.36
N THR A 320 33.80 -7.87 17.06
CA THR A 320 34.43 -6.69 16.47
C THR A 320 33.38 -5.81 15.80
N ALA A 321 33.40 -4.51 16.13
CA ALA A 321 32.59 -3.47 15.51
C ALA A 321 33.48 -2.56 14.63
N LEU A 322 33.05 -2.32 13.40
CA LEU A 322 33.67 -1.37 12.48
C LEU A 322 32.84 -0.08 12.44
N LEU A 323 33.45 1.06 12.75
CA LEU A 323 32.81 2.37 12.82
C LEU A 323 33.40 3.32 11.77
N SER A 324 32.58 3.76 10.82
CA SER A 324 32.98 4.71 9.76
C SER A 324 31.81 5.61 9.39
N VAL A 325 31.67 6.72 10.12
CA VAL A 325 30.50 7.62 10.04
C VAL A 325 30.86 9.06 9.70
N TYR A 326 30.11 9.65 8.78
CA TYR A 326 30.10 11.08 8.51
C TYR A 326 29.39 11.85 9.63
N ASP A 327 28.11 11.55 9.89
CA ASP A 327 27.37 12.09 11.04
C ASP A 327 27.79 11.37 12.32
N LYS A 328 28.28 12.15 13.26
CA LYS A 328 28.86 11.73 14.54
C LYS A 328 27.89 11.88 15.70
N SER A 329 26.63 12.23 15.44
CA SER A 329 25.55 12.24 16.41
C SER A 329 25.51 10.90 17.17
N ASN A 330 25.42 10.96 18.50
CA ASN A 330 25.36 9.81 19.42
C ASN A 330 26.54 8.79 19.31
N LEU A 331 27.58 9.06 18.51
CA LEU A 331 28.68 8.13 18.23
C LEU A 331 29.45 7.73 19.49
N LEU A 332 29.73 8.69 20.37
CA LEU A 332 30.52 8.44 21.58
C LEU A 332 29.78 7.54 22.58
N ASP A 333 28.45 7.65 22.65
CA ASP A 333 27.64 6.81 23.54
C ASP A 333 27.51 5.38 23.00
N LEU A 334 27.38 5.23 21.68
CA LEU A 334 27.52 3.94 21.00
C LEU A 334 28.88 3.29 21.26
N ALA A 335 29.97 4.04 21.07
CA ALA A 335 31.34 3.55 21.26
C ALA A 335 31.61 3.13 22.72
N ARG A 336 31.16 3.93 23.71
CA ARG A 336 31.22 3.55 25.14
C ARG A 336 30.43 2.28 25.41
N GLY A 337 29.15 2.24 25.01
CA GLY A 337 28.28 1.09 25.28
C GLY A 337 28.78 -0.22 24.67
N LEU A 338 29.38 -0.16 23.48
CA LEU A 338 30.06 -1.31 22.85
C LEU A 338 31.33 -1.72 23.60
N LYS A 339 32.19 -0.76 23.99
CA LYS A 339 33.43 -1.03 24.72
C LYS A 339 33.16 -1.61 26.12
N GLU A 340 32.17 -1.08 26.84
CA GLU A 340 31.65 -1.63 28.11
C GLU A 340 31.17 -3.09 27.95
N SER A 341 30.64 -3.43 26.77
CA SER A 341 30.15 -4.77 26.44
C SER A 341 31.26 -5.72 25.95
N GLY A 342 32.53 -5.30 26.01
CA GLY A 342 33.70 -6.11 25.60
C GLY A 342 33.98 -6.15 24.09
N VAL A 343 33.28 -5.35 23.29
CA VAL A 343 33.42 -5.33 21.83
C VAL A 343 34.71 -4.58 21.44
N ARG A 344 35.48 -5.18 20.53
CA ARG A 344 36.65 -4.53 19.91
C ARG A 344 36.19 -3.49 18.89
N LEU A 345 36.68 -2.27 19.01
CA LEU A 345 36.35 -1.18 18.09
C LEU A 345 37.45 -1.04 17.02
N LEU A 346 37.05 -1.03 15.76
CA LEU A 346 37.86 -0.59 14.61
C LEU A 346 37.25 0.70 14.06
N GLY A 347 38.06 1.70 13.76
CA GLY A 347 37.61 2.98 13.20
C GLY A 347 38.44 3.43 12.00
N SER A 348 37.89 4.34 11.19
CA SER A 348 38.65 5.01 10.11
C SER A 348 38.70 6.52 10.27
N GLY A 349 39.85 7.13 9.98
CA GLY A 349 40.07 8.58 9.89
C GLY A 349 39.42 9.38 11.03
N GLY A 350 38.57 10.34 10.65
CA GLY A 350 37.87 11.23 11.60
C GLY A 350 36.97 10.53 12.62
N THR A 351 36.45 9.33 12.33
CA THR A 351 35.66 8.54 13.29
C THR A 351 36.55 7.99 14.40
N ALA A 352 37.70 7.40 14.04
CA ALA A 352 38.67 6.89 15.02
C ALA A 352 39.26 8.02 15.88
N LYS A 353 39.61 9.15 15.25
CA LYS A 353 40.13 10.34 15.94
C LYS A 353 39.20 10.82 17.05
N GLN A 354 37.91 11.04 16.75
CA GLN A 354 36.97 11.56 17.74
C GLN A 354 36.73 10.61 18.93
N ILE A 355 36.67 9.30 18.67
CA ILE A 355 36.51 8.27 19.72
C ILE A 355 37.75 8.23 20.62
N ARG A 356 38.95 8.34 20.03
CA ARG A 356 40.23 8.38 20.74
C ARG A 356 40.40 9.67 21.57
N GLU A 357 40.00 10.82 21.03
CA GLU A 357 39.96 12.11 21.76
C GLU A 357 38.99 12.09 22.96
N ALA A 358 37.93 11.28 22.89
CA ALA A 358 37.01 11.03 24.01
C ALA A 358 37.53 10.02 25.04
N GLY A 359 38.79 9.57 24.93
CA GLY A 359 39.43 8.62 25.86
C GLY A 359 39.01 7.16 25.68
N ILE A 360 38.38 6.81 24.56
CA ILE A 360 37.90 5.45 24.28
C ILE A 360 38.91 4.74 23.37
N GLU A 361 39.35 3.55 23.77
CA GLU A 361 40.31 2.74 23.01
C GLU A 361 39.68 2.18 21.72
N ILE A 362 40.25 2.56 20.58
CA ILE A 362 39.85 2.15 19.22
C ILE A 362 41.08 1.91 18.34
N ASN A 363 41.09 0.76 17.64
CA ASN A 363 42.07 0.43 16.61
C ASN A 363 41.74 1.13 15.29
N ASP A 364 42.73 1.33 14.44
CA ASP A 364 42.52 1.87 13.09
C ASP A 364 42.30 0.73 12.07
N VAL A 365 41.54 0.97 11.00
CA VAL A 365 41.32 -0.03 9.94
C VAL A 365 42.63 -0.50 9.28
N SER A 366 43.64 0.37 9.23
CA SER A 366 45.03 0.02 8.83
C SER A 366 45.62 -1.13 9.64
N ASP A 367 45.21 -1.31 10.90
CA ASP A 367 45.73 -2.36 11.79
C ASP A 367 45.36 -3.77 11.29
N ILE A 368 44.22 -3.90 10.60
CA ILE A 368 43.74 -5.17 10.03
C ILE A 368 43.98 -5.31 8.52
N THR A 369 44.07 -4.21 7.77
CA THR A 369 44.36 -4.27 6.33
C THR A 369 45.86 -4.32 6.02
N LYS A 370 46.70 -3.79 6.91
CA LYS A 370 48.13 -3.51 6.68
C LYS A 370 48.42 -2.57 5.50
N ALA A 371 47.37 -1.96 4.92
CA ALA A 371 47.48 -0.99 3.85
C ALA A 371 47.54 0.44 4.42
N PRO A 372 48.38 1.33 3.88
CA PRO A 372 48.38 2.74 4.24
C PRO A 372 47.12 3.45 3.75
N GLU A 373 46.78 4.59 4.37
CA GLU A 373 45.76 5.48 3.82
C GLU A 373 46.29 6.15 2.55
N MET A 374 45.54 6.04 1.44
CA MET A 374 45.94 6.51 0.11
C MET A 374 44.79 7.25 -0.57
N LEU A 375 45.14 8.04 -1.60
CA LEU A 375 44.17 8.78 -2.45
C LEU A 375 43.21 9.66 -1.63
N GLY A 376 43.73 10.37 -0.60
CA GLY A 376 42.91 11.22 0.26
C GLY A 376 41.86 10.47 1.11
N GLY A 377 42.08 9.17 1.36
CA GLY A 377 41.17 8.33 2.14
C GLY A 377 40.08 7.61 1.34
N ARG A 378 40.03 7.77 0.01
CA ARG A 378 39.01 7.14 -0.88
C ARG A 378 38.97 5.60 -0.79
N VAL A 379 40.11 4.95 -0.55
CA VAL A 379 40.26 3.48 -0.62
C VAL A 379 40.55 2.81 0.73
N LYS A 380 40.30 3.51 1.84
CA LYS A 380 40.67 3.07 3.21
C LYS A 380 39.99 1.79 3.72
N THR A 381 38.81 1.44 3.22
CA THR A 381 38.01 0.28 3.69
C THR A 381 37.81 -0.81 2.62
N LEU A 382 38.14 -0.53 1.36
CA LEU A 382 37.93 -1.44 0.22
C LEU A 382 39.01 -2.53 0.16
N HIS A 383 39.05 -3.38 1.19
CA HIS A 383 40.08 -4.41 1.36
C HIS A 383 39.48 -5.78 1.73
N PRO A 384 40.04 -6.91 1.25
CA PRO A 384 39.56 -8.25 1.61
C PRO A 384 39.52 -8.52 3.12
N ALA A 385 40.47 -7.99 3.90
CA ALA A 385 40.44 -8.14 5.37
C ALA A 385 39.20 -7.48 6.02
N VAL A 386 38.63 -6.45 5.41
CA VAL A 386 37.39 -5.79 5.88
C VAL A 386 36.17 -6.55 5.34
N HIS A 387 36.08 -6.70 4.02
CA HIS A 387 34.88 -7.28 3.40
C HIS A 387 34.76 -8.79 3.60
N GLY A 388 35.86 -9.54 3.72
CA GLY A 388 35.86 -10.94 4.14
C GLY A 388 35.35 -11.09 5.58
N GLY A 389 35.82 -10.26 6.51
CA GLY A 389 35.31 -10.22 7.88
C GLY A 389 33.81 -9.91 7.97
N ILE A 390 33.28 -9.10 7.06
CA ILE A 390 31.84 -8.76 6.96
C ILE A 390 31.04 -9.85 6.24
N LEU A 391 31.52 -10.41 5.13
CA LEU A 391 30.75 -11.27 4.22
C LEU A 391 30.86 -12.76 4.50
N ALA A 392 31.90 -13.22 5.20
CA ALA A 392 32.06 -14.63 5.55
C ALA A 392 30.81 -15.15 6.29
N ARG A 393 30.30 -16.30 5.87
CA ARG A 393 29.15 -16.97 6.49
C ARG A 393 29.61 -17.88 7.62
N PRO A 394 28.71 -18.31 8.51
CA PRO A 394 29.02 -19.34 9.50
C PRO A 394 29.04 -20.74 8.84
N ILE A 395 29.87 -20.98 7.83
CA ILE A 395 30.06 -22.31 7.20
C ILE A 395 31.54 -22.73 7.17
N PRO A 396 31.87 -24.04 7.15
CA PRO A 396 33.26 -24.50 7.28
C PRO A 396 34.23 -23.94 6.23
N SER A 397 33.81 -23.78 4.97
CA SER A 397 34.65 -23.20 3.91
C SER A 397 35.06 -21.77 4.22
N ASP A 398 34.09 -20.90 4.50
CA ASP A 398 34.33 -19.48 4.77
C ASP A 398 35.19 -19.30 6.04
N GLN A 399 35.06 -20.19 7.04
CA GLN A 399 35.92 -20.17 8.24
C GLN A 399 37.36 -20.64 7.95
N ALA A 400 37.53 -21.63 7.07
CA ALA A 400 38.86 -22.05 6.62
C ALA A 400 39.56 -20.94 5.83
N ASP A 401 38.84 -20.23 4.95
CA ASP A 401 39.36 -19.07 4.22
C ASP A 401 39.77 -17.93 5.16
N LEU A 402 38.91 -17.58 6.14
CA LEU A 402 39.24 -16.57 7.15
C LEU A 402 40.50 -16.95 7.95
N ALA A 403 40.62 -18.21 8.38
CA ALA A 403 41.78 -18.70 9.12
C ALA A 403 43.06 -18.67 8.27
N ALA A 404 43.00 -19.16 7.02
CA ALA A 404 44.12 -19.18 6.09
C ALA A 404 44.64 -17.77 5.77
N GLN A 405 43.75 -16.78 5.69
CA GLN A 405 44.08 -15.37 5.43
C GLN A 405 44.30 -14.53 6.71
N SER A 406 44.21 -15.13 7.90
CA SER A 406 44.31 -14.44 9.20
C SER A 406 43.30 -13.27 9.37
N ILE A 407 42.10 -13.39 8.79
CA ILE A 407 41.06 -12.36 8.82
C ILE A 407 40.10 -12.61 9.99
N SER A 408 39.94 -11.64 10.87
CA SER A 408 38.94 -11.69 11.96
C SER A 408 37.51 -11.39 11.45
N PRO A 409 36.48 -12.12 11.91
CA PRO A 409 35.08 -11.77 11.67
C PRO A 409 34.71 -10.39 12.24
N ILE A 410 33.94 -9.62 11.48
CA ILE A 410 33.32 -8.36 11.92
C ILE A 410 31.84 -8.64 12.20
N SER A 411 31.37 -8.33 13.41
CA SER A 411 30.00 -8.61 13.88
C SER A 411 29.06 -7.41 13.74
N ILE A 412 29.60 -6.19 13.81
CA ILE A 412 28.81 -4.94 13.76
C ILE A 412 29.47 -3.98 12.76
N VAL A 413 28.67 -3.31 11.94
CA VAL A 413 29.11 -2.26 11.00
C VAL A 413 28.26 -1.02 11.21
N VAL A 414 28.87 0.05 11.72
CA VAL A 414 28.25 1.36 11.94
C VAL A 414 28.75 2.31 10.87
N CYS A 415 27.87 2.72 9.96
CA CYS A 415 28.26 3.53 8.82
C CYS A 415 27.13 4.43 8.34
N ASN A 416 27.41 5.71 8.13
CA ASN A 416 26.49 6.63 7.47
C ASN A 416 27.28 7.47 6.44
N LEU A 417 26.59 7.82 5.36
CA LEU A 417 27.21 8.30 4.13
C LEU A 417 27.50 9.80 4.17
N TYR A 418 28.37 10.24 3.25
CA TYR A 418 28.61 11.66 3.01
C TYR A 418 27.31 12.31 2.51
N PRO A 419 27.02 13.58 2.86
CA PRO A 419 25.68 14.15 2.69
C PRO A 419 25.49 14.71 1.27
N PHE A 420 25.55 13.85 0.25
CA PHE A 420 25.55 14.22 -1.16
C PHE A 420 24.40 15.19 -1.53
N GLU A 421 23.16 14.90 -1.10
CA GLU A 421 22.00 15.78 -1.31
C GLU A 421 22.21 17.19 -0.73
N ALA A 422 22.80 17.29 0.48
CA ALA A 422 23.10 18.57 1.10
C ALA A 422 24.31 19.27 0.45
N THR A 423 25.19 18.53 -0.22
CA THR A 423 26.28 19.09 -1.03
C THR A 423 25.75 19.69 -2.34
N ILE A 424 24.95 18.96 -3.11
CA ILE A 424 24.39 19.47 -4.38
C ILE A 424 23.35 20.59 -4.17
N ALA A 425 22.78 20.70 -2.97
CA ALA A 425 21.90 21.82 -2.59
C ALA A 425 22.66 23.13 -2.27
N LYS A 426 24.00 23.12 -2.18
CA LYS A 426 24.79 24.34 -1.95
C LYS A 426 24.82 25.22 -3.22
N PRO A 427 24.56 26.54 -3.14
CA PRO A 427 24.53 27.41 -4.32
C PRO A 427 25.84 27.47 -5.13
N ASP A 428 26.97 27.12 -4.52
CA ASP A 428 28.33 27.12 -5.06
C ASP A 428 28.88 25.71 -5.34
N CYS A 429 28.02 24.68 -5.32
CA CYS A 429 28.43 23.32 -5.65
C CYS A 429 28.87 23.20 -7.12
N THR A 430 30.16 22.95 -7.35
CA THR A 430 30.68 22.56 -8.66
C THR A 430 30.48 21.07 -8.89
N LEU A 431 30.45 20.65 -10.15
CA LEU A 431 30.47 19.22 -10.52
C LEU A 431 31.63 18.46 -9.86
N GLY A 432 32.82 19.07 -9.79
CA GLY A 432 33.97 18.49 -9.09
C GLY A 432 33.68 18.26 -7.61
N ASN A 433 33.17 19.28 -6.91
CA ASN A 433 32.81 19.18 -5.49
C ASN A 433 31.72 18.13 -5.24
N ALA A 434 30.76 17.96 -6.15
CA ALA A 434 29.75 16.92 -6.07
C ALA A 434 30.35 15.52 -6.23
N VAL A 435 31.22 15.32 -7.22
CA VAL A 435 31.87 14.02 -7.50
C VAL A 435 32.81 13.58 -6.37
N GLU A 436 33.51 14.51 -5.72
CA GLU A 436 34.36 14.22 -4.55
C GLU A 436 33.57 13.74 -3.32
N GLU A 437 32.28 14.08 -3.22
CA GLU A 437 31.39 13.73 -2.11
C GLU A 437 30.59 12.44 -2.36
N ILE A 438 30.93 11.67 -3.41
CA ILE A 438 30.36 10.33 -3.70
C ILE A 438 31.11 9.27 -2.87
N ASP A 439 30.44 8.71 -1.87
CA ASP A 439 31.01 7.74 -0.95
C ASP A 439 30.96 6.30 -1.48
N ILE A 440 32.10 5.83 -2.00
CA ILE A 440 32.26 4.42 -2.46
C ILE A 440 32.43 3.47 -1.27
N GLY A 441 33.17 3.88 -0.24
CA GLY A 441 33.57 3.03 0.87
C GLY A 441 32.40 2.72 1.80
N GLY A 442 31.64 3.73 2.20
CA GLY A 442 30.47 3.61 3.07
C GLY A 442 29.34 2.82 2.43
N VAL A 443 29.02 3.09 1.15
CA VAL A 443 28.01 2.32 0.40
C VAL A 443 28.39 0.84 0.34
N THR A 444 29.66 0.53 0.09
CA THR A 444 30.13 -0.87 0.03
C THR A 444 30.09 -1.55 1.40
N LEU A 445 30.45 -0.85 2.48
CA LEU A 445 30.31 -1.37 3.85
C LEU A 445 28.86 -1.69 4.21
N LEU A 446 27.95 -0.75 3.94
CA LEU A 446 26.51 -0.90 4.20
C LEU A 446 25.90 -2.07 3.44
N ARG A 447 26.12 -2.13 2.11
CA ARG A 447 25.58 -3.20 1.26
C ARG A 447 26.17 -4.57 1.63
N ALA A 448 27.45 -4.64 2.01
CA ALA A 448 28.06 -5.88 2.47
C ALA A 448 27.48 -6.37 3.81
N ALA A 449 27.30 -5.45 4.77
CA ALA A 449 26.74 -5.78 6.09
C ALA A 449 25.26 -6.14 6.00
N ALA A 450 24.46 -5.36 5.25
CA ALA A 450 23.05 -5.63 5.02
C ALA A 450 22.81 -6.92 4.21
N LYS A 451 23.71 -7.28 3.28
CA LYS A 451 23.66 -8.60 2.60
C LYS A 451 23.84 -9.75 3.58
N ASN A 452 24.72 -9.61 4.58
CA ASN A 452 25.03 -10.67 5.55
C ASN A 452 24.32 -10.46 6.91
N HIS A 453 23.11 -9.87 6.89
CA HIS A 453 22.37 -9.48 8.11
C HIS A 453 21.93 -10.66 8.99
N GLU A 454 22.00 -11.89 8.49
CA GLU A 454 21.86 -13.09 9.32
C GLU A 454 22.90 -13.12 10.45
N ARG A 455 24.12 -12.65 10.18
CA ARG A 455 25.27 -12.63 11.12
C ARG A 455 25.72 -11.23 11.53
N VAL A 456 25.64 -10.24 10.63
CA VAL A 456 26.19 -8.89 10.84
C VAL A 456 25.09 -7.90 11.19
N ILE A 457 25.29 -7.12 12.25
CA ILE A 457 24.41 -6.00 12.56
C ILE A 457 24.95 -4.76 11.84
N VAL A 458 24.22 -4.30 10.82
CA VAL A 458 24.46 -2.99 10.19
C VAL A 458 23.71 -1.91 10.99
N LEU A 459 24.27 -0.71 11.11
CA LEU A 459 23.61 0.47 11.68
C LEU A 459 23.90 1.68 10.81
N SER A 460 22.87 2.19 10.15
CA SER A 460 22.94 3.31 9.20
C SER A 460 22.49 4.66 9.77
N ASP A 461 21.77 4.65 10.89
CA ASP A 461 21.06 5.81 11.42
C ASP A 461 21.39 6.02 12.92
N PRO A 462 21.94 7.19 13.32
CA PRO A 462 22.21 7.53 14.71
C PRO A 462 21.00 7.48 15.67
N ALA A 463 19.76 7.49 15.15
CA ALA A 463 18.57 7.31 15.97
C ALA A 463 18.42 5.86 16.48
N ASP A 464 18.91 4.86 15.73
CA ASP A 464 18.79 3.44 16.10
C ASP A 464 19.81 3.02 17.18
N TYR A 465 20.87 3.81 17.42
CA TYR A 465 21.98 3.43 18.31
C TYR A 465 21.53 3.11 19.75
N ALA A 466 20.53 3.83 20.26
CA ALA A 466 20.03 3.61 21.63
C ALA A 466 19.20 2.32 21.76
N GLU A 467 18.33 2.05 20.78
CA GLU A 467 17.55 0.81 20.70
C GLU A 467 18.47 -0.40 20.52
N PHE A 468 19.45 -0.29 19.62
CA PHE A 468 20.48 -1.30 19.42
C PHE A 468 21.30 -1.56 20.69
N LEU A 469 21.80 -0.53 21.38
CA LEU A 469 22.56 -0.72 22.63
C LEU A 469 21.73 -1.39 23.73
N ALA A 470 20.44 -1.03 23.85
CA ALA A 470 19.55 -1.65 24.82
C ALA A 470 19.35 -3.14 24.51
N ALA A 471 19.13 -3.49 23.24
CA ALA A 471 19.06 -4.88 22.81
C ALA A 471 20.38 -5.63 23.03
N TRP A 472 21.53 -5.04 22.64
CA TRP A 472 22.86 -5.65 22.76
C TRP A 472 23.29 -5.92 24.20
N LYS A 473 22.94 -5.01 25.14
CA LYS A 473 23.20 -5.19 26.57
C LYS A 473 22.31 -6.26 27.21
N SER A 474 21.15 -6.56 26.61
CA SER A 474 20.26 -7.65 27.02
C SER A 474 20.71 -9.00 26.44
N ASP A 475 20.98 -9.04 25.14
CA ASP A 475 21.43 -10.21 24.40
C ASP A 475 22.27 -9.78 23.18
N SER A 476 23.53 -10.21 23.13
CA SER A 476 24.48 -9.92 22.05
C SER A 476 24.16 -10.64 20.73
N THR A 477 23.17 -11.53 20.67
CA THR A 477 22.73 -12.15 19.41
C THR A 477 21.85 -11.20 18.57
N ILE A 478 21.08 -10.31 19.23
CA ILE A 478 20.04 -9.45 18.64
C ILE A 478 18.92 -10.27 17.95
N SER A 479 17.68 -9.78 17.94
CA SER A 479 16.60 -10.48 17.22
C SER A 479 16.76 -10.38 15.70
N SER A 480 16.33 -11.42 14.97
CA SER A 480 16.26 -11.37 13.50
C SER A 480 15.42 -10.19 13.03
N THR A 481 14.30 -9.89 13.70
CA THR A 481 13.46 -8.71 13.42
C THR A 481 14.25 -7.39 13.43
N LEU A 482 15.14 -7.19 14.41
CA LEU A 482 15.98 -5.99 14.46
C LEU A 482 17.06 -6.00 13.39
N ARG A 483 17.72 -7.14 13.12
CA ARG A 483 18.72 -7.23 12.04
C ARG A 483 18.09 -6.97 10.67
N ASN A 484 16.89 -7.50 10.42
CA ASN A 484 16.11 -7.27 9.20
C ASN A 484 15.71 -5.78 9.06
N LYS A 485 15.24 -5.15 10.16
CA LYS A 485 14.93 -3.70 10.20
C LYS A 485 16.14 -2.85 9.80
N PHE A 486 17.30 -3.12 10.38
CA PHE A 486 18.50 -2.32 10.08
C PHE A 486 19.05 -2.62 8.68
N ALA A 487 18.96 -3.87 8.20
CA ALA A 487 19.33 -4.24 6.83
C ALA A 487 18.45 -3.54 5.79
N LEU A 488 17.14 -3.47 6.03
CA LEU A 488 16.20 -2.70 5.21
C LEU A 488 16.61 -1.23 5.16
N LYS A 489 16.77 -0.56 6.32
CA LYS A 489 17.22 0.84 6.40
C LYS A 489 18.54 1.08 5.65
N ALA A 490 19.50 0.16 5.74
CA ALA A 490 20.78 0.27 5.05
C ALA A 490 20.62 0.19 3.52
N PHE A 491 19.78 -0.72 3.01
CA PHE A 491 19.47 -0.78 1.58
C PHE A 491 18.65 0.43 1.10
N GLU A 492 17.64 0.86 1.85
CA GLU A 492 16.86 2.08 1.57
C GLU A 492 17.75 3.32 1.48
N MET A 493 18.68 3.50 2.43
CA MET A 493 19.61 4.63 2.41
C MET A 493 20.54 4.59 1.20
N THR A 494 21.08 3.42 0.84
CA THR A 494 21.93 3.31 -0.38
C THR A 494 21.15 3.49 -1.68
N ALA A 495 19.89 3.03 -1.74
CA ALA A 495 19.02 3.25 -2.89
C ALA A 495 18.64 4.73 -3.04
N ALA A 496 18.33 5.43 -1.95
CA ALA A 496 18.09 6.88 -1.96
C ALA A 496 19.34 7.65 -2.42
N TYR A 497 20.52 7.25 -1.94
CA TYR A 497 21.80 7.86 -2.29
C TYR A 497 22.13 7.74 -3.80
N ASP A 498 22.04 6.54 -4.36
CA ASP A 498 22.27 6.31 -5.80
C ASP A 498 21.19 6.98 -6.68
N ASN A 499 19.96 7.11 -6.18
CA ASN A 499 18.91 7.88 -6.83
C ASN A 499 19.22 9.39 -6.87
N ALA A 500 19.77 9.96 -5.79
CA ALA A 500 20.21 11.35 -5.75
C ALA A 500 21.38 11.60 -6.72
N ILE A 501 22.38 10.71 -6.74
CA ILE A 501 23.51 10.78 -7.66
C ILE A 501 23.03 10.70 -9.12
N SER A 502 22.24 9.68 -9.46
CA SER A 502 21.73 9.53 -10.84
C SER A 502 20.80 10.68 -11.25
N GLY A 503 20.06 11.27 -10.31
CA GLY A 503 19.26 12.47 -10.52
C GLY A 503 20.11 13.69 -10.88
N TYR A 504 21.19 13.93 -10.13
CA TYR A 504 22.14 14.99 -10.39
C TYR A 504 22.86 14.79 -11.74
N PHE A 505 23.33 13.58 -12.04
CA PHE A 505 23.96 13.28 -13.33
C PHE A 505 22.99 13.46 -14.52
N ARG A 506 21.71 13.08 -14.39
CA ARG A 506 20.68 13.38 -15.41
C ARG A 506 20.49 14.88 -15.61
N GLU A 507 20.63 15.70 -14.57
CA GLU A 507 20.60 17.15 -14.66
C GLU A 507 21.83 17.74 -15.38
N GLN A 508 23.03 17.27 -15.04
CA GLN A 508 24.29 17.81 -15.58
C GLN A 508 24.58 17.36 -17.03
N TYR A 509 24.14 16.16 -17.43
CA TYR A 509 24.62 15.53 -18.68
C TYR A 509 23.53 15.11 -19.67
N ALA A 510 22.27 15.03 -19.25
CA ALA A 510 21.17 14.47 -20.04
C ALA A 510 19.90 15.33 -20.01
N SER A 511 20.05 16.65 -19.84
CA SER A 511 18.93 17.58 -19.66
C SER A 511 18.68 18.43 -20.90
N SER A 512 17.41 18.64 -21.25
CA SER A 512 16.94 19.25 -22.51
C SER A 512 17.28 20.74 -22.72
N HIS A 513 18.04 21.34 -21.81
CA HIS A 513 18.49 22.73 -21.86
C HIS A 513 19.99 22.86 -22.18
N LEU A 514 20.70 21.74 -22.21
CA LEU A 514 22.11 21.63 -22.61
C LEU A 514 22.23 21.69 -24.13
N SER A 515 23.35 22.19 -24.64
CA SER A 515 23.66 22.13 -26.07
C SER A 515 24.03 20.71 -26.50
N THR A 516 24.01 20.44 -27.81
CA THR A 516 24.37 19.13 -28.37
C THR A 516 25.78 18.68 -28.00
N GLU A 517 26.71 19.63 -27.82
CA GLU A 517 28.10 19.38 -27.40
C GLU A 517 28.23 19.12 -25.88
N GLN A 518 27.23 19.50 -25.08
CA GLN A 518 27.20 19.32 -23.64
C GLN A 518 26.47 18.03 -23.22
N LEU A 519 25.62 17.48 -24.08
CA LEU A 519 24.91 16.22 -23.84
C LEU A 519 25.88 15.03 -23.92
N ALA A 520 25.89 14.19 -22.88
CA ALA A 520 26.66 12.95 -22.86
C ALA A 520 25.97 11.79 -23.61
N GLY A 521 24.77 12.01 -24.15
CA GLY A 521 23.93 11.01 -24.81
C GLY A 521 22.52 11.55 -25.04
N ASP A 522 21.53 10.66 -25.04
CA ASP A 522 20.13 11.04 -25.18
C ASP A 522 19.63 11.96 -24.06
N VAL A 523 18.66 12.82 -24.39
CA VAL A 523 17.99 13.67 -23.41
C VAL A 523 17.05 12.81 -22.55
N GLN A 524 17.31 12.76 -21.24
CA GLN A 524 16.55 11.99 -20.25
C GLN A 524 15.69 12.86 -19.32
N ARG A 525 15.95 14.17 -19.27
CA ARG A 525 15.33 15.12 -18.34
C ARG A 525 14.92 16.42 -19.04
N MET A 526 13.77 16.96 -18.68
CA MET A 526 13.32 18.31 -19.02
C MET A 526 12.98 19.09 -17.74
N PRO A 527 13.64 20.24 -17.46
CA PRO A 527 13.28 21.10 -16.34
C PRO A 527 11.94 21.80 -16.62
N LEU A 528 11.10 21.94 -15.60
CA LEU A 528 9.79 22.58 -15.71
C LEU A 528 9.72 23.83 -14.83
N ARG A 529 8.98 24.84 -15.28
CA ARG A 529 8.88 26.16 -14.60
C ARG A 529 8.32 26.07 -13.17
N TYR A 530 7.44 25.11 -12.92
CA TYR A 530 6.79 24.76 -11.66
C TYR A 530 5.95 23.48 -11.88
N GLY A 531 5.44 22.88 -10.80
CA GLY A 531 4.59 21.69 -10.81
C GLY A 531 3.15 22.00 -11.25
N ALA A 532 2.14 21.39 -10.61
CA ALA A 532 0.74 21.69 -10.93
C ALA A 532 0.37 23.17 -10.69
N ASN A 533 1.01 23.84 -9.72
CA ASN A 533 0.76 25.25 -9.38
C ASN A 533 2.08 26.06 -9.29
N PRO A 534 2.07 27.39 -9.53
CA PRO A 534 3.27 28.24 -9.55
C PRO A 534 4.15 28.24 -8.30
N HIS A 535 3.60 27.88 -7.13
CA HIS A 535 4.34 27.80 -5.87
C HIS A 535 5.09 26.47 -5.67
N GLN A 536 4.78 25.44 -6.47
CA GLN A 536 5.41 24.12 -6.39
C GLN A 536 6.68 24.13 -7.24
N LYS A 537 7.82 24.42 -6.63
CA LYS A 537 9.15 24.44 -7.27
C LYS A 537 10.18 23.73 -6.40
N PRO A 538 11.19 23.04 -6.98
CA PRO A 538 11.40 22.81 -8.41
C PRO A 538 10.37 21.83 -9.01
N ALA A 539 10.42 21.65 -10.33
CA ALA A 539 9.66 20.62 -11.05
C ALA A 539 10.42 20.16 -12.30
N GLN A 540 10.21 18.92 -12.72
CA GLN A 540 10.88 18.30 -13.86
C GLN A 540 10.05 17.14 -14.42
N ALA A 541 10.28 16.78 -15.69
CA ALA A 541 9.88 15.51 -16.28
C ALA A 541 11.15 14.73 -16.64
N PHE A 542 11.21 13.43 -16.35
CA PHE A 542 12.38 12.61 -16.65
C PHE A 542 12.02 11.13 -16.82
N VAL A 543 12.93 10.38 -17.45
CA VAL A 543 12.96 8.92 -17.44
C VAL A 543 14.20 8.43 -16.69
N THR A 544 14.15 7.23 -16.12
CA THR A 544 15.31 6.58 -15.47
C THR A 544 16.19 5.83 -16.46
N HIS A 545 15.63 5.42 -17.60
CA HIS A 545 16.29 4.65 -18.66
C HIS A 545 15.86 5.16 -20.05
N GLY A 546 16.68 4.91 -21.07
CA GLY A 546 16.39 5.33 -22.44
C GLY A 546 16.44 6.85 -22.65
N LYS A 547 15.60 7.36 -23.55
CA LYS A 547 15.43 8.78 -23.90
C LYS A 547 14.04 9.26 -23.52
N LEU A 548 13.86 10.58 -23.30
CA LEU A 548 12.52 11.17 -23.29
C LEU A 548 11.84 10.90 -24.64
N PRO A 549 10.58 10.44 -24.66
CA PRO A 549 9.92 10.09 -25.91
C PRO A 549 9.48 11.31 -26.72
N PHE A 550 9.63 12.52 -26.21
CA PHE A 550 9.23 13.75 -26.89
C PHE A 550 10.31 14.85 -26.81
N LYS A 551 10.29 15.76 -27.78
CA LYS A 551 11.10 16.99 -27.82
C LYS A 551 10.23 18.21 -28.13
N ALA A 552 10.64 19.38 -27.65
CA ALA A 552 9.97 20.64 -27.98
C ALA A 552 10.56 21.27 -29.25
N LEU A 553 9.74 21.41 -30.31
CA LEU A 553 10.10 22.10 -31.55
C LEU A 553 9.87 23.62 -31.48
N ALA A 554 8.99 24.06 -30.56
CA ALA A 554 8.69 25.46 -30.25
C ALA A 554 8.07 25.58 -28.85
N GLY A 555 8.23 26.76 -28.24
CA GLY A 555 7.73 27.03 -26.89
C GLY A 555 8.41 26.18 -25.82
N SER A 556 7.75 26.07 -24.65
CA SER A 556 8.21 25.23 -23.53
C SER A 556 7.01 24.71 -22.75
N PRO A 557 6.86 23.38 -22.54
CA PRO A 557 5.72 22.83 -21.82
C PRO A 557 5.78 23.17 -20.32
N GLY A 558 4.61 23.32 -19.69
CA GLY A 558 4.45 23.25 -18.23
C GLY A 558 4.09 21.84 -17.77
N TYR A 559 4.04 21.62 -16.45
CA TYR A 559 3.67 20.34 -15.85
C TYR A 559 2.29 19.84 -16.32
N ILE A 560 1.26 20.69 -16.23
CA ILE A 560 -0.09 20.35 -16.70
C ILE A 560 -0.10 20.09 -18.22
N ASN A 561 0.70 20.83 -19.01
CA ASN A 561 0.77 20.59 -20.44
C ASN A 561 1.30 19.19 -20.78
N LEU A 562 2.25 18.65 -19.99
CA LEU A 562 2.72 17.27 -20.18
C LEU A 562 1.68 16.25 -19.73
N LEU A 563 0.93 16.51 -18.65
CA LEU A 563 -0.19 15.66 -18.25
C LEU A 563 -1.27 15.58 -19.35
N ASP A 564 -1.66 16.73 -19.91
CA ASP A 564 -2.61 16.78 -21.02
C ASP A 564 -2.01 16.09 -22.27
N ALA A 565 -0.79 16.47 -22.70
CA ALA A 565 -0.16 15.95 -23.90
C ALA A 565 0.04 14.43 -23.92
N LEU A 566 0.53 13.84 -22.83
CA LEU A 566 0.84 12.41 -22.78
C LEU A 566 -0.43 11.54 -22.76
N ASN A 567 -1.49 11.97 -22.05
CA ASN A 567 -2.79 11.29 -22.08
C ASN A 567 -3.48 11.47 -23.44
N ALA A 568 -3.45 12.69 -24.00
CA ALA A 568 -4.01 12.99 -25.31
C ALA A 568 -3.34 12.20 -26.43
N TYR A 569 -2.01 12.08 -26.40
CA TYR A 569 -1.27 11.31 -27.39
C TYR A 569 -1.56 9.81 -27.30
N ALA A 570 -1.60 9.25 -26.09
CA ALA A 570 -1.94 7.84 -25.90
C ALA A 570 -3.35 7.53 -26.45
N LEU A 571 -4.33 8.40 -26.21
CA LEU A 571 -5.68 8.29 -26.76
C LEU A 571 -5.71 8.29 -28.29
N VAL A 572 -5.04 9.24 -28.96
CA VAL A 572 -5.08 9.31 -30.44
C VAL A 572 -4.26 8.19 -31.10
N SER A 573 -3.20 7.72 -30.42
CA SER A 573 -2.41 6.57 -30.85
C SER A 573 -3.25 5.29 -30.82
N GLU A 574 -3.96 5.03 -29.72
CA GLU A 574 -4.84 3.85 -29.61
C GLU A 574 -6.07 3.93 -30.54
N LEU A 575 -6.62 5.13 -30.79
CA LEU A 575 -7.68 5.34 -31.81
C LEU A 575 -7.18 5.00 -33.22
N GLN A 576 -5.99 5.47 -33.58
CA GLN A 576 -5.34 5.18 -34.87
C GLN A 576 -5.02 3.69 -35.02
N GLU A 577 -4.55 3.04 -33.96
CA GLU A 577 -4.27 1.60 -33.93
C GLU A 577 -5.56 0.78 -34.12
N ALA A 578 -6.61 1.08 -33.36
CA ALA A 578 -7.87 0.34 -33.37
C ALA A 578 -8.67 0.52 -34.66
N LEU A 579 -8.66 1.71 -35.26
CA LEU A 579 -9.52 2.07 -36.39
C LEU A 579 -8.80 2.20 -37.74
N GLN A 580 -7.47 2.33 -37.74
CA GLN A 580 -6.65 2.60 -38.92
C GLN A 580 -7.03 3.91 -39.65
N ILE A 581 -7.52 4.90 -38.89
CA ILE A 581 -7.95 6.22 -39.39
C ILE A 581 -7.23 7.31 -38.57
N PRO A 582 -6.71 8.39 -39.20
CA PRO A 582 -6.17 9.56 -38.52
C PRO A 582 -7.11 10.09 -37.42
N ALA A 583 -6.55 10.28 -36.23
CA ALA A 583 -7.27 10.66 -35.02
C ALA A 583 -6.71 11.95 -34.43
N ALA A 584 -7.58 12.73 -33.80
CA ALA A 584 -7.22 13.95 -33.10
C ALA A 584 -8.00 14.07 -31.78
N ALA A 585 -7.41 14.77 -30.81
CA ALA A 585 -8.03 15.05 -29.54
C ALA A 585 -7.67 16.43 -29.02
N SER A 586 -8.61 17.03 -28.29
CA SER A 586 -8.48 18.29 -27.57
C SER A 586 -8.60 17.98 -26.08
N PHE A 587 -7.55 18.21 -25.31
CA PHE A 587 -7.50 17.92 -23.87
C PHE A 587 -7.49 19.17 -23.01
N LYS A 588 -8.13 19.11 -21.85
CA LYS A 588 -8.08 20.15 -20.84
C LYS A 588 -8.23 19.56 -19.45
N HIS A 589 -7.28 19.83 -18.56
CA HIS A 589 -7.27 19.33 -17.18
C HIS A 589 -7.34 17.78 -17.08
N VAL A 590 -6.51 17.11 -17.89
CA VAL A 590 -6.32 15.65 -17.91
C VAL A 590 -7.60 14.88 -18.25
N SER A 591 -8.39 15.42 -19.18
CA SER A 591 -9.53 14.77 -19.81
C SER A 591 -9.79 15.34 -21.21
N PRO A 592 -10.34 14.55 -22.15
CA PRO A 592 -10.72 15.04 -23.48
C PRO A 592 -11.92 15.99 -23.40
N ALA A 593 -11.74 17.22 -23.88
CA ALA A 593 -12.83 18.12 -24.23
C ALA A 593 -13.59 17.60 -25.46
N GLY A 594 -12.85 16.98 -26.39
CA GLY A 594 -13.35 16.20 -27.53
C GLY A 594 -12.26 15.32 -28.12
N ALA A 595 -12.67 14.28 -28.85
CA ALA A 595 -11.81 13.37 -29.60
C ALA A 595 -12.58 12.83 -30.81
N ALA A 596 -11.88 12.62 -31.92
CA ALA A 596 -12.49 12.13 -33.15
C ALA A 596 -11.50 11.45 -34.11
N VAL A 597 -12.04 10.71 -35.07
CA VAL A 597 -11.35 10.15 -36.24
C VAL A 597 -11.79 10.83 -37.55
N GLY A 598 -10.89 10.78 -38.53
CA GLY A 598 -10.91 11.54 -39.77
C GLY A 598 -11.88 11.07 -40.85
N LEU A 599 -13.17 10.93 -40.52
CA LEU A 599 -14.21 10.76 -41.55
C LEU A 599 -14.57 12.14 -42.15
N GLU A 600 -15.01 12.16 -43.41
CA GLU A 600 -15.32 13.41 -44.12
C GLU A 600 -16.41 14.24 -43.42
N LEU A 601 -16.26 15.57 -43.42
CA LEU A 601 -17.28 16.52 -42.94
C LEU A 601 -18.31 16.82 -44.04
N ASN A 602 -19.59 16.71 -43.70
CA ASN A 602 -20.65 17.24 -44.58
C ASN A 602 -20.70 18.79 -44.53
N ASN A 603 -21.47 19.40 -45.44
CA ASN A 603 -21.52 20.87 -45.55
C ASN A 603 -22.06 21.57 -44.29
N VAL A 604 -22.96 20.95 -43.54
CA VAL A 604 -23.46 21.50 -42.27
C VAL A 604 -22.38 21.42 -41.20
N GLU A 605 -21.68 20.29 -41.09
CA GLU A 605 -20.56 20.14 -40.16
C GLU A 605 -19.44 21.13 -40.44
N LYS A 606 -19.11 21.39 -41.72
CA LYS A 606 -18.13 22.42 -42.09
C LYS A 606 -18.50 23.79 -41.49
N ILE A 607 -19.78 24.16 -41.47
CA ILE A 607 -20.26 25.40 -40.83
C ILE A 607 -20.24 25.30 -39.30
N VAL A 608 -20.70 24.18 -38.71
CA VAL A 608 -20.77 23.97 -37.24
C VAL A 608 -19.39 23.99 -36.57
N TYR A 609 -18.37 23.50 -37.26
CA TYR A 609 -16.96 23.55 -36.86
C TYR A 609 -16.22 24.78 -37.46
N GLY A 610 -16.92 25.59 -38.26
CA GLY A 610 -16.41 26.80 -38.91
C GLY A 610 -15.20 26.57 -39.80
N VAL A 611 -15.11 25.44 -40.49
CA VAL A 611 -14.05 25.10 -41.47
C VAL A 611 -14.54 25.23 -42.91
N ASP A 612 -15.72 25.81 -43.11
CA ASP A 612 -16.31 26.18 -44.40
C ASP A 612 -15.57 27.33 -45.12
N ASP A 613 -14.86 28.18 -44.37
CA ASP A 613 -14.04 29.29 -44.89
C ASP A 613 -12.59 28.92 -45.20
N LEU A 614 -12.18 27.67 -44.91
CA LEU A 614 -10.81 27.21 -45.17
C LEU A 614 -10.57 27.07 -46.68
N LYS A 615 -9.44 27.58 -47.18
CA LYS A 615 -9.09 27.48 -48.62
C LYS A 615 -8.44 26.15 -48.97
N GLU A 616 -7.82 25.52 -47.98
CA GLU A 616 -7.12 24.25 -48.11
C GLU A 616 -8.13 23.10 -48.05
N PRO A 617 -7.99 22.07 -48.90
CA PRO A 617 -8.83 20.88 -48.80
C PRO A 617 -8.61 20.21 -47.43
N LEU A 618 -9.70 19.86 -46.76
CA LEU A 618 -9.63 19.19 -45.46
C LEU A 618 -9.13 17.75 -45.67
N THR A 619 -7.98 17.45 -45.08
CA THR A 619 -7.44 16.09 -44.97
C THR A 619 -8.22 15.30 -43.91
N PRO A 620 -8.09 13.96 -43.84
CA PRO A 620 -8.66 13.18 -42.75
C PRO A 620 -8.23 13.68 -41.36
N LEU A 621 -6.96 14.08 -41.18
CA LEU A 621 -6.49 14.63 -39.90
C LEU A 621 -7.10 16.00 -39.58
N ALA A 622 -7.26 16.87 -40.58
CA ALA A 622 -7.95 18.15 -40.42
C ALA A 622 -9.43 17.97 -40.07
N CYS A 623 -10.12 16.99 -40.69
CA CYS A 623 -11.49 16.60 -40.33
C CYS A 623 -11.59 16.05 -38.90
N ALA A 624 -10.64 15.20 -38.48
CA ALA A 624 -10.57 14.69 -37.11
C ALA A 624 -10.43 15.84 -36.10
N TYR A 625 -9.46 16.73 -36.31
CA TYR A 625 -9.25 17.85 -35.39
C TYR A 625 -10.44 18.82 -35.39
N ALA A 626 -11.03 19.13 -36.55
CA ALA A 626 -12.24 19.96 -36.62
C ALA A 626 -13.42 19.38 -35.82
N ARG A 627 -13.59 18.05 -35.76
CA ARG A 627 -14.62 17.41 -34.93
C ARG A 627 -14.25 17.35 -33.44
N ALA A 628 -12.97 17.13 -33.12
CA ALA A 628 -12.46 17.06 -31.76
C ALA A 628 -12.47 18.45 -31.06
N ASP A 629 -12.22 19.52 -31.82
CA ASP A 629 -12.28 20.89 -31.34
C ASP A 629 -13.74 21.36 -31.17
N ARG A 630 -14.26 21.18 -29.95
CA ARG A 630 -15.39 21.98 -29.52
C ARG A 630 -14.89 23.39 -29.29
N MET A 631 -15.49 24.38 -29.95
CA MET A 631 -15.13 25.81 -29.82
C MET A 631 -15.10 26.35 -28.37
N SER A 632 -15.62 25.61 -27.39
CA SER A 632 -15.52 25.84 -25.95
C SER A 632 -14.18 25.38 -25.30
N SER A 633 -13.25 24.77 -26.05
CA SER A 633 -11.99 24.15 -25.58
C SER A 633 -10.87 25.17 -25.35
N PHE A 634 -11.18 26.30 -24.74
CA PHE A 634 -10.30 27.46 -24.66
C PHE A 634 -8.97 27.16 -23.93
N GLY A 635 -7.88 27.18 -24.68
CA GLY A 635 -6.53 26.87 -24.20
C GLY A 635 -6.29 25.36 -24.01
N ASP A 636 -6.81 24.52 -24.89
CA ASP A 636 -6.58 23.08 -24.87
C ASP A 636 -5.11 22.66 -25.09
N PHE A 637 -4.83 21.38 -24.90
CA PHE A 637 -3.66 20.74 -25.48
C PHE A 637 -4.11 19.72 -26.53
N ILE A 638 -3.61 19.86 -27.75
CA ILE A 638 -4.05 19.09 -28.91
C ILE A 638 -3.14 17.87 -29.08
N ALA A 639 -3.69 16.71 -29.41
CA ALA A 639 -2.93 15.56 -29.88
C ALA A 639 -3.39 15.12 -31.27
N LEU A 640 -2.44 14.67 -32.08
CA LEU A 640 -2.63 14.18 -33.44
C LEU A 640 -1.95 12.81 -33.60
N SER A 641 -2.64 11.82 -34.16
CA SER A 641 -2.07 10.46 -34.36
C SER A 641 -1.11 10.37 -35.54
N ALA A 642 -1.17 11.35 -36.45
CA ALA A 642 -0.42 11.39 -37.70
C ALA A 642 0.33 12.73 -37.82
N PRO A 643 1.35 12.83 -38.68
CA PRO A 643 2.10 14.07 -38.87
C PRO A 643 1.18 15.25 -39.25
N CYS A 644 1.37 16.38 -38.58
CA CYS A 644 0.52 17.56 -38.76
C CYS A 644 0.73 18.20 -40.14
N ASP A 645 -0.35 18.31 -40.91
CA ASP A 645 -0.38 18.94 -42.23
C ASP A 645 -0.79 20.43 -42.16
N LEU A 646 -0.64 21.12 -43.30
CA LEU A 646 -0.94 22.56 -43.40
C LEU A 646 -2.41 22.89 -43.14
N ALA A 647 -3.36 22.02 -43.53
CA ALA A 647 -4.79 22.25 -43.31
C ALA A 647 -5.11 22.21 -41.81
N THR A 648 -4.63 21.16 -41.12
CA THR A 648 -4.73 20.98 -39.67
C THR A 648 -4.08 22.16 -38.94
N ALA A 649 -2.84 22.51 -39.29
CA ALA A 649 -2.13 23.64 -38.70
C ALA A 649 -2.84 24.98 -38.90
N LYS A 650 -3.52 25.21 -40.03
CA LYS A 650 -4.33 26.42 -40.26
C LYS A 650 -5.56 26.48 -39.38
N ILE A 651 -6.25 25.37 -39.12
CA ILE A 651 -7.33 25.31 -38.13
C ILE A 651 -6.76 25.65 -36.75
N ILE A 652 -5.69 24.96 -36.31
CA ILE A 652 -5.04 25.22 -35.01
C ILE A 652 -4.61 26.68 -34.87
N SER A 653 -4.10 27.31 -35.93
CA SER A 653 -3.52 28.66 -35.88
C SER A 653 -4.50 29.73 -35.37
N ARG A 654 -5.79 29.61 -35.72
CA ARG A 654 -6.84 30.61 -35.48
C ARG A 654 -7.67 30.37 -34.21
N GLU A 655 -7.58 29.20 -33.60
CA GLU A 655 -8.24 28.87 -32.32
C GLU A 655 -7.40 29.32 -31.11
N VAL A 656 -7.88 29.10 -29.88
CA VAL A 656 -7.10 29.37 -28.66
C VAL A 656 -6.67 28.05 -28.03
N SER A 657 -5.38 27.76 -28.09
CA SER A 657 -4.76 26.50 -27.65
C SER A 657 -3.47 26.78 -26.87
N ASP A 658 -3.12 25.91 -25.92
CA ASP A 658 -1.89 25.94 -25.12
C ASP A 658 -0.71 25.19 -25.77
N GLY A 659 -0.97 24.09 -26.48
CA GLY A 659 0.05 23.39 -27.26
C GLY A 659 -0.51 22.26 -28.13
N VAL A 660 0.39 21.62 -28.90
CA VAL A 660 0.07 20.45 -29.72
C VAL A 660 1.20 19.41 -29.64
N ILE A 661 0.83 18.13 -29.64
CA ILE A 661 1.73 16.97 -29.73
C ILE A 661 1.36 16.09 -30.94
N ALA A 662 2.36 15.69 -31.72
CA ALA A 662 2.18 14.87 -32.92
C ALA A 662 3.45 14.03 -33.20
N PRO A 663 3.37 12.94 -33.97
CA PRO A 663 4.56 12.16 -34.35
C PRO A 663 5.45 12.87 -35.40
N GLY A 664 5.03 14.03 -35.91
CA GLY A 664 5.76 14.83 -36.88
C GLY A 664 4.96 16.05 -37.33
N TYR A 665 5.60 16.92 -38.12
CA TYR A 665 5.01 18.13 -38.68
C TYR A 665 5.56 18.35 -40.09
N SER A 666 4.73 18.75 -41.05
CA SER A 666 5.24 19.30 -42.32
C SER A 666 5.92 20.66 -42.07
N GLU A 667 6.82 21.08 -42.96
CA GLU A 667 7.56 22.34 -42.79
C GLU A 667 6.61 23.54 -42.71
N GLU A 668 5.60 23.57 -43.58
CA GLU A 668 4.60 24.65 -43.64
C GLU A 668 3.67 24.63 -42.42
N ALA A 669 3.32 23.44 -41.91
CA ALA A 669 2.57 23.28 -40.67
C ALA A 669 3.36 23.85 -39.48
N LEU A 670 4.63 23.47 -39.35
CA LEU A 670 5.49 23.93 -38.26
C LEU A 670 5.73 25.44 -38.32
N GLU A 671 5.89 26.02 -39.51
CA GLU A 671 5.96 27.46 -39.73
C GLU A 671 4.71 28.21 -39.24
N VAL A 672 3.51 27.69 -39.53
CA VAL A 672 2.24 28.27 -39.10
C VAL A 672 2.11 28.21 -37.58
N LEU A 673 2.41 27.05 -36.98
CA LEU A 673 2.29 26.83 -35.53
C LEU A 673 3.32 27.65 -34.74
N LYS A 674 4.55 27.80 -35.23
CA LYS A 674 5.59 28.64 -34.59
C LYS A 674 5.19 30.12 -34.46
N LYS A 675 4.34 30.63 -35.36
CA LYS A 675 3.87 32.05 -35.31
C LYS A 675 2.83 32.27 -34.19
N LYS A 676 2.18 31.22 -33.69
CA LYS A 676 1.14 31.28 -32.66
C LYS A 676 1.69 31.70 -31.28
N LYS A 677 0.87 32.41 -30.50
CA LYS A 677 1.25 33.02 -29.20
C LYS A 677 2.60 33.77 -29.24
N THR A 678 2.87 34.48 -30.34
CA THR A 678 4.09 35.30 -30.53
C THR A 678 5.38 34.48 -30.30
N GLY A 679 5.48 33.31 -30.94
CA GLY A 679 6.63 32.40 -30.82
C GLY A 679 6.62 31.47 -29.61
N LYS A 680 5.63 31.59 -28.71
CA LYS A 680 5.61 30.87 -27.42
C LYS A 680 4.65 29.66 -27.38
N TYR A 681 3.97 29.36 -28.48
CA TYR A 681 3.10 28.18 -28.55
C TYR A 681 3.91 26.89 -28.43
N CYS A 682 3.43 25.94 -27.61
CA CYS A 682 4.16 24.71 -27.36
C CYS A 682 3.89 23.70 -28.47
N VAL A 683 4.94 23.26 -29.17
CA VAL A 683 4.86 22.24 -30.23
C VAL A 683 5.79 21.10 -29.83
N LEU A 684 5.23 19.91 -29.62
CA LEU A 684 5.93 18.71 -29.17
C LEU A 684 5.93 17.65 -30.27
N GLU A 685 7.10 17.16 -30.63
CA GLU A 685 7.23 15.98 -31.49
C GLU A 685 7.49 14.77 -30.59
N ILE A 686 6.74 13.69 -30.78
CA ILE A 686 6.83 12.44 -30.00
C ILE A 686 7.21 11.26 -30.88
N ASP A 687 8.03 10.35 -30.35
CA ASP A 687 8.42 9.11 -30.99
C ASP A 687 7.21 8.14 -31.00
N PRO A 688 6.64 7.81 -32.18
CA PRO A 688 5.48 6.92 -32.25
C PRO A 688 5.82 5.46 -31.93
N THR A 689 7.11 5.10 -31.83
CA THR A 689 7.56 3.75 -31.46
C THR A 689 7.78 3.57 -29.95
N TYR A 690 7.63 4.64 -29.16
CA TYR A 690 7.76 4.57 -27.71
C TYR A 690 6.66 3.73 -27.06
N ILE A 691 7.07 2.74 -26.27
CA ILE A 691 6.20 1.93 -25.43
C ILE A 691 6.60 2.20 -23.96
N PRO A 692 5.68 2.70 -23.11
CA PRO A 692 5.97 2.88 -21.69
C PRO A 692 6.07 1.54 -20.94
N ASP A 693 6.80 1.54 -19.83
CA ASP A 693 6.92 0.38 -18.94
C ASP A 693 5.55 -0.12 -18.45
N LYS A 694 5.48 -1.42 -18.15
CA LYS A 694 4.25 -2.07 -17.67
C LYS A 694 3.80 -1.59 -16.29
N LEU A 695 4.75 -1.23 -15.41
CA LEU A 695 4.45 -0.71 -14.09
C LEU A 695 4.47 0.82 -14.10
N GLU A 696 3.43 1.44 -13.55
CA GLU A 696 3.43 2.86 -13.23
C GLU A 696 3.43 3.06 -11.71
N THR A 697 4.14 4.10 -11.25
CA THR A 697 4.18 4.50 -9.84
C THR A 697 3.80 5.96 -9.71
N ARG A 698 2.91 6.27 -8.76
CA ARG A 698 2.50 7.64 -8.40
C ARG A 698 2.60 7.85 -6.90
N GLN A 699 2.85 9.08 -6.45
CA GLN A 699 2.83 9.42 -5.03
C GLN A 699 1.55 10.15 -4.62
N VAL A 700 0.94 9.71 -3.53
CA VAL A 700 -0.23 10.32 -2.90
C VAL A 700 0.08 10.51 -1.42
N PHE A 701 0.10 11.75 -0.94
CA PHE A 701 0.40 12.10 0.46
C PHE A 701 1.72 11.49 1.00
N GLY A 702 2.73 11.34 0.14
CA GLY A 702 4.03 10.74 0.49
C GLY A 702 4.07 9.21 0.43
N VAL A 703 2.93 8.54 0.22
CA VAL A 703 2.85 7.10 -0.04
C VAL A 703 3.01 6.85 -1.54
N SER A 704 3.84 5.88 -1.92
CA SER A 704 3.97 5.45 -3.32
C SER A 704 2.96 4.34 -3.62
N LEU A 705 2.11 4.55 -4.61
CA LEU A 705 1.17 3.57 -5.15
C LEU A 705 1.75 3.07 -6.48
N GLN A 706 1.85 1.76 -6.66
CA GLN A 706 2.39 1.12 -7.86
C GLN A 706 1.41 0.08 -8.38
N GLN A 707 1.15 0.12 -9.69
CA GLN A 707 0.21 -0.74 -10.38
C GLN A 707 0.71 -1.09 -11.79
N ASN A 708 0.09 -2.08 -12.43
CA ASN A 708 0.20 -2.18 -13.89
C ASN A 708 -0.53 -0.98 -14.53
N ARG A 709 0.05 -0.40 -15.59
CA ARG A 709 -0.63 0.60 -16.42
C ARG A 709 -1.82 -0.02 -17.14
N ASN A 710 -2.82 0.78 -17.49
CA ASN A 710 -3.94 0.31 -18.32
C ASN A 710 -3.51 0.16 -19.79
N ASP A 711 -3.06 -1.04 -20.16
CA ASP A 711 -2.65 -1.43 -21.51
C ASP A 711 -3.74 -2.20 -22.30
N ALA A 712 -4.95 -2.28 -21.75
CA ALA A 712 -6.07 -2.98 -22.36
C ALA A 712 -6.42 -2.41 -23.75
N LYS A 713 -6.51 -3.29 -24.75
CA LYS A 713 -6.81 -2.94 -26.14
C LYS A 713 -8.31 -2.86 -26.35
N ILE A 714 -8.77 -1.76 -26.96
CA ILE A 714 -10.17 -1.53 -27.29
C ILE A 714 -10.35 -1.77 -28.79
N THR A 715 -10.97 -2.88 -29.16
CA THR A 715 -11.19 -3.31 -30.54
C THR A 715 -12.65 -3.73 -30.75
N SER A 716 -13.04 -4.10 -31.97
CA SER A 716 -14.39 -4.59 -32.31
C SER A 716 -14.84 -5.76 -31.43
N GLU A 717 -13.92 -6.63 -31.04
CA GLU A 717 -14.19 -7.84 -30.28
C GLU A 717 -14.74 -7.53 -28.88
N LEU A 718 -14.43 -6.36 -28.31
CA LEU A 718 -14.92 -5.93 -27.00
C LEU A 718 -16.45 -5.80 -26.95
N PHE A 719 -17.09 -5.52 -28.09
CA PHE A 719 -18.54 -5.31 -28.23
C PHE A 719 -19.28 -6.57 -28.71
N SER A 720 -18.57 -7.69 -28.91
CA SER A 720 -19.15 -8.96 -29.40
C SER A 720 -20.25 -9.53 -28.49
N ASN A 721 -20.14 -9.32 -27.17
CA ASN A 721 -21.12 -9.75 -26.19
C ASN A 721 -22.32 -8.76 -26.12
N THR A 722 -23.11 -8.73 -27.20
CA THR A 722 -24.38 -8.00 -27.23
C THR A 722 -25.44 -8.77 -26.44
N VAL A 723 -26.00 -8.14 -25.40
CA VAL A 723 -26.94 -8.77 -24.45
C VAL A 723 -28.41 -8.48 -24.76
N SER A 724 -28.77 -7.28 -25.25
CA SER A 724 -30.14 -6.93 -25.64
C SER A 724 -30.66 -7.74 -26.82
N ALA A 725 -31.98 -7.83 -27.01
CA ALA A 725 -32.65 -8.57 -28.07
C ALA A 725 -32.25 -8.07 -29.48
N ASN A 726 -31.99 -6.76 -29.64
CA ASN A 726 -31.44 -6.22 -30.88
C ASN A 726 -29.93 -6.48 -30.95
N LYS A 727 -29.50 -7.25 -31.96
CA LYS A 727 -28.09 -7.63 -32.19
C LYS A 727 -27.43 -6.89 -33.37
N ASP A 728 -28.14 -5.98 -34.04
CA ASP A 728 -27.63 -5.32 -35.25
C ASP A 728 -26.66 -4.18 -34.90
N LEU A 729 -25.36 -4.51 -34.84
CA LEU A 729 -24.29 -3.55 -34.55
C LEU A 729 -23.52 -3.20 -35.84
N PRO A 730 -23.94 -2.18 -36.62
CA PRO A 730 -23.29 -1.83 -37.88
C PRO A 730 -21.90 -1.22 -37.67
N ARG A 731 -21.06 -1.27 -38.71
CA ARG A 731 -19.66 -0.79 -38.66
C ARG A 731 -19.52 0.65 -38.14
N GLU A 732 -20.44 1.54 -38.49
CA GLU A 732 -20.44 2.94 -38.03
C GLU A 732 -20.64 3.03 -36.51
N ALA A 733 -21.55 2.22 -35.96
CA ALA A 733 -21.76 2.11 -34.52
C ALA A 733 -20.55 1.52 -33.79
N VAL A 734 -19.85 0.55 -34.40
CA VAL A 734 -18.59 0.01 -33.84
C VAL A 734 -17.50 1.08 -33.79
N ILE A 735 -17.36 1.90 -34.84
CA ILE A 735 -16.44 3.05 -34.84
C ILE A 735 -16.79 4.02 -33.70
N ASP A 736 -18.06 4.37 -33.55
CA ASP A 736 -18.52 5.32 -32.53
C ASP A 736 -18.35 4.75 -31.10
N LEU A 737 -18.60 3.46 -30.89
CA LEU A 737 -18.33 2.78 -29.62
C LEU A 737 -16.83 2.72 -29.30
N ILE A 738 -15.96 2.44 -30.27
CA ILE A 738 -14.49 2.47 -30.08
C ILE A 738 -14.05 3.89 -29.69
N VAL A 739 -14.53 4.92 -30.39
CA VAL A 739 -14.23 6.33 -30.08
C VAL A 739 -14.71 6.70 -28.67
N ALA A 740 -15.95 6.34 -28.31
CA ALA A 740 -16.49 6.58 -26.97
C ALA A 740 -15.67 5.86 -25.89
N THR A 741 -15.40 4.57 -26.08
CA THR A 741 -14.74 3.71 -25.07
C THR A 741 -13.28 4.12 -24.84
N LEU A 742 -12.53 4.41 -25.91
CA LEU A 742 -11.15 4.93 -25.80
C LEU A 742 -11.11 6.34 -25.21
N ALA A 743 -12.10 7.19 -25.47
CA ALA A 743 -12.17 8.49 -24.81
C ALA A 743 -12.31 8.36 -23.29
N LEU A 744 -13.09 7.40 -22.81
CA LEU A 744 -13.25 7.12 -21.38
C LEU A 744 -11.98 6.59 -20.73
N LYS A 745 -11.18 5.79 -21.44
CA LYS A 745 -9.87 5.29 -20.98
C LYS A 745 -8.89 6.40 -20.55
N TYR A 746 -9.05 7.60 -21.10
CA TYR A 746 -8.23 8.78 -20.78
C TYR A 746 -9.05 9.94 -20.19
N THR A 747 -10.23 9.65 -19.65
CA THR A 747 -11.07 10.61 -18.91
C THR A 747 -10.98 10.33 -17.40
N GLN A 748 -11.01 11.37 -16.56
CA GLN A 748 -11.10 11.17 -15.11
C GLN A 748 -12.47 10.55 -14.75
N SER A 749 -12.48 9.44 -14.01
CA SER A 749 -13.70 8.73 -13.60
C SER A 749 -14.51 9.47 -12.52
N ASN A 750 -15.83 9.25 -12.39
CA ASN A 750 -16.64 8.38 -13.26
C ASN A 750 -17.02 9.12 -14.54
N SER A 751 -16.97 8.42 -15.67
CA SER A 751 -17.08 9.01 -17.00
C SER A 751 -18.07 8.29 -17.93
N VAL A 752 -18.78 9.08 -18.75
CA VAL A 752 -19.76 8.61 -19.74
C VAL A 752 -19.58 9.44 -21.01
N ALA A 753 -19.54 8.79 -22.16
CA ALA A 753 -19.26 9.40 -23.46
C ALA A 753 -20.34 9.03 -24.49
N TYR A 754 -20.81 10.03 -25.22
CA TYR A 754 -21.71 9.90 -26.37
C TYR A 754 -20.91 10.23 -27.61
N ALA A 755 -20.94 9.35 -28.61
CA ALA A 755 -20.24 9.48 -29.88
C ALA A 755 -21.18 9.32 -31.07
N LEU A 756 -20.90 10.05 -32.15
CA LEU A 756 -21.61 9.96 -33.42
C LEU A 756 -20.66 10.39 -34.56
N ARG A 757 -20.65 9.66 -35.68
CA ARG A 757 -19.84 9.95 -36.89
C ARG A 757 -18.33 10.10 -36.58
N GLY A 758 -17.79 9.15 -35.84
CA GLY A 758 -16.40 9.04 -35.45
C GLY A 758 -15.95 10.10 -34.45
N SER A 759 -16.86 10.73 -33.70
CA SER A 759 -16.53 11.86 -32.82
C SER A 759 -17.31 11.85 -31.51
N ILE A 760 -16.66 12.29 -30.43
CA ILE A 760 -17.29 12.55 -29.12
C ILE A 760 -18.22 13.77 -29.22
N ILE A 761 -19.53 13.56 -29.09
CA ILE A 761 -20.57 14.62 -29.13
C ILE A 761 -21.05 15.04 -27.74
N GLY A 762 -20.89 14.17 -26.72
CA GLY A 762 -21.12 14.51 -25.31
C GLY A 762 -20.16 13.74 -24.40
N LEU A 763 -19.64 14.35 -23.33
CA LEU A 763 -18.72 13.67 -22.41
C LEU A 763 -18.79 14.23 -20.98
N GLY A 764 -18.98 13.35 -20.02
CA GLY A 764 -18.91 13.62 -18.59
C GLY A 764 -17.64 13.03 -17.98
N ALA A 765 -17.03 13.78 -17.06
CA ALA A 765 -15.76 13.46 -16.41
C ALA A 765 -15.82 13.86 -14.94
N GLY A 766 -15.08 13.15 -14.08
CA GLY A 766 -14.90 13.46 -12.66
C GLY A 766 -16.18 13.42 -11.83
N GLN A 767 -17.22 12.68 -12.27
CA GLN A 767 -18.51 12.66 -11.60
C GLN A 767 -18.57 11.54 -10.55
N GLN A 768 -19.38 11.75 -9.51
CA GLN A 768 -19.53 10.79 -8.39
C GLN A 768 -20.79 9.90 -8.52
N SER A 769 -21.73 10.28 -9.39
CA SER A 769 -22.97 9.56 -9.63
C SER A 769 -23.09 9.22 -11.11
N ARG A 770 -23.31 7.93 -11.43
CA ARG A 770 -23.40 7.43 -12.81
C ARG A 770 -24.48 8.17 -13.60
N ILE A 771 -25.69 8.29 -13.05
CA ILE A 771 -26.79 9.00 -13.71
C ILE A 771 -26.52 10.51 -13.86
N HIS A 772 -25.81 11.15 -12.93
CA HIS A 772 -25.41 12.55 -13.10
C HIS A 772 -24.40 12.69 -14.25
N CYS A 773 -23.45 11.76 -14.37
CA CYS A 773 -22.53 11.69 -15.49
C CYS A 773 -23.28 11.48 -16.82
N THR A 774 -24.20 10.51 -16.88
CA THR A 774 -25.04 10.23 -18.06
C THR A 774 -25.90 11.44 -18.46
N ARG A 775 -26.45 12.18 -17.49
CA ARG A 775 -27.24 13.41 -17.72
C ARG A 775 -26.39 14.56 -18.24
N LEU A 776 -25.20 14.77 -17.66
CA LEU A 776 -24.26 15.83 -18.05
C LEU A 776 -23.67 15.56 -19.44
N ALA A 777 -23.23 14.33 -19.70
CA ALA A 777 -22.73 13.90 -20.99
C ALA A 777 -23.81 14.00 -22.08
N GLY A 778 -25.02 13.53 -21.80
CA GLY A 778 -26.16 13.67 -22.69
C GLY A 778 -26.53 15.13 -22.95
N GLY A 779 -26.53 16.00 -21.93
CA GLY A 779 -26.82 17.43 -22.10
C GLY A 779 -25.81 18.15 -23.01
N LYS A 780 -24.54 17.73 -22.99
CA LYS A 780 -23.54 18.20 -23.96
C LYS A 780 -23.84 17.70 -25.38
N ALA A 781 -24.28 16.45 -25.54
CA ALA A 781 -24.71 15.92 -26.84
C ALA A 781 -25.95 16.66 -27.38
N ASP A 782 -26.92 16.97 -26.53
CA ASP A 782 -28.12 17.74 -26.87
C ASP A 782 -27.75 19.15 -27.35
N ASN A 783 -26.84 19.83 -26.65
CA ASN A 783 -26.34 21.16 -27.04
C ASN A 783 -25.51 21.11 -28.34
N TRP A 784 -24.66 20.09 -28.51
CA TRP A 784 -23.94 19.86 -29.78
C TRP A 784 -24.92 19.66 -30.95
N TRP A 785 -26.02 18.93 -30.73
CA TRP A 785 -27.03 18.73 -31.77
C TRP A 785 -27.82 20.00 -32.07
N LEU A 786 -28.17 20.80 -31.06
CA LEU A 786 -28.82 22.10 -31.25
C LEU A 786 -27.97 23.08 -32.07
N ARG A 787 -26.63 22.96 -32.06
CA ARG A 787 -25.75 23.74 -32.96
C ARG A 787 -25.95 23.44 -34.44
N HIS A 788 -26.56 22.30 -34.79
CA HIS A 788 -26.94 21.93 -36.16
C HIS A 788 -28.33 22.46 -36.56
N HIS A 789 -29.04 23.17 -35.68
CA HIS A 789 -30.36 23.72 -35.99
C HIS A 789 -30.25 24.86 -37.04
N PRO A 790 -31.10 24.93 -38.07
CA PRO A 790 -30.97 25.93 -39.15
C PRO A 790 -30.84 27.37 -38.64
N ARG A 791 -31.67 27.78 -37.67
CA ARG A 791 -31.62 29.12 -37.05
C ARG A 791 -30.32 29.41 -36.27
N VAL A 792 -29.52 28.40 -35.95
CA VAL A 792 -28.19 28.56 -35.32
C VAL A 792 -27.11 28.75 -36.38
N LEU A 793 -27.19 28.00 -37.48
CA LEU A 793 -26.31 28.16 -38.64
C LEU A 793 -26.47 29.56 -39.29
N GLU A 794 -27.68 30.10 -39.26
CA GLU A 794 -28.07 31.38 -39.87
C GLU A 794 -28.08 32.57 -38.87
N LEU A 795 -27.39 32.46 -37.72
CA LEU A 795 -27.36 33.53 -36.72
C LEU A 795 -26.79 34.84 -37.31
N PRO A 796 -27.51 35.98 -37.22
CA PRO A 796 -27.20 37.21 -37.93
C PRO A 796 -26.10 38.02 -37.22
N PHE A 797 -24.88 37.49 -37.14
CA PHE A 797 -23.73 38.15 -36.54
C PHE A 797 -23.30 39.40 -37.32
N LYS A 798 -23.01 40.49 -36.60
CA LYS A 798 -22.43 41.71 -37.20
C LYS A 798 -21.10 41.40 -37.89
N LYS A 799 -20.86 42.09 -39.01
CA LYS A 799 -19.57 42.08 -39.69
C LYS A 799 -18.45 42.52 -38.72
N GLY A 800 -17.46 41.63 -38.53
CA GLY A 800 -16.29 41.88 -37.68
C GLY A 800 -16.27 41.17 -36.32
N VAL A 801 -17.37 40.53 -35.90
CA VAL A 801 -17.40 39.69 -34.68
C VAL A 801 -16.43 38.51 -34.83
N LYS A 802 -15.56 38.31 -33.84
CA LYS A 802 -14.49 37.30 -33.88
C LYS A 802 -15.06 35.89 -33.69
N ARG A 803 -14.34 34.90 -34.20
CA ARG A 803 -14.69 33.46 -34.12
C ARG A 803 -15.01 32.99 -32.70
N ALA A 804 -14.17 33.34 -31.71
CA ALA A 804 -14.40 33.00 -30.30
C ALA A 804 -15.64 33.71 -29.68
N GLU A 805 -15.95 34.92 -30.13
CA GLU A 805 -17.15 35.66 -29.69
C GLU A 805 -18.42 35.00 -30.29
N LYS A 806 -18.36 34.56 -31.55
CA LYS A 806 -19.44 33.76 -32.17
C LYS A 806 -19.66 32.42 -31.47
N ALA A 807 -18.57 31.71 -31.13
CA ALA A 807 -18.62 30.44 -30.40
C ALA A 807 -19.42 30.56 -29.09
N ASN A 808 -18.99 31.48 -28.21
CA ASN A 808 -19.64 31.73 -26.93
C ASN A 808 -21.10 32.16 -27.11
N ALA A 809 -21.38 32.99 -28.12
CA ALA A 809 -22.73 33.45 -28.41
C ALA A 809 -23.66 32.31 -28.89
N ILE A 810 -23.14 31.37 -29.68
CA ILE A 810 -23.84 30.14 -30.09
C ILE A 810 -24.10 29.25 -28.89
N ASP A 811 -23.08 28.98 -28.07
CA ASP A 811 -23.18 28.10 -26.90
C ASP A 811 -24.23 28.63 -25.89
N LEU A 812 -24.26 29.95 -25.63
CA LEU A 812 -25.32 30.59 -24.82
C LEU A 812 -26.71 30.47 -25.45
N PHE A 813 -26.83 30.66 -26.78
CA PHE A 813 -28.10 30.58 -27.49
C PHE A 813 -28.70 29.16 -27.45
N VAL A 814 -27.87 28.12 -27.63
CA VAL A 814 -28.34 26.73 -27.55
C VAL A 814 -28.58 26.29 -26.11
N GLY A 815 -27.79 26.76 -25.14
CA GLY A 815 -27.98 26.47 -23.72
C GLY A 815 -29.39 26.85 -23.22
N GLY A 816 -29.93 27.97 -23.70
CA GLY A 816 -31.31 28.38 -23.41
C GLY A 816 -31.51 28.96 -22.01
N GLU A 817 -30.43 29.40 -21.37
CA GLU A 817 -30.47 30.16 -20.11
C GLU A 817 -30.97 31.59 -20.37
N GLU A 818 -31.73 32.15 -19.42
CA GLU A 818 -32.20 33.54 -19.52
C GLU A 818 -31.05 34.50 -19.16
N LEU A 819 -30.46 35.13 -20.18
CA LEU A 819 -29.41 36.13 -19.99
C LEU A 819 -29.98 37.40 -19.36
N GLU A 820 -29.27 37.97 -18.37
CA GLU A 820 -29.67 39.19 -17.68
C GLU A 820 -28.62 40.32 -17.77
N GLY A 821 -29.03 41.52 -17.36
CA GLY A 821 -28.13 42.63 -17.03
C GLY A 821 -27.13 43.03 -18.13
N GLY A 822 -25.84 42.94 -17.81
CA GLY A 822 -24.75 43.32 -18.72
C GLY A 822 -24.41 42.24 -19.74
N GLU A 823 -24.54 40.96 -19.37
CA GLU A 823 -24.26 39.82 -20.24
C GLU A 823 -25.24 39.77 -21.42
N LYS A 824 -26.54 39.95 -21.15
CA LYS A 824 -27.57 40.10 -22.20
C LYS A 824 -27.20 41.20 -23.20
N LYS A 825 -26.86 42.40 -22.71
CA LYS A 825 -26.48 43.54 -23.56
C LYS A 825 -25.23 43.26 -24.40
N GLN A 826 -24.24 42.58 -23.81
CA GLN A 826 -23.03 42.18 -24.52
C GLN A 826 -23.35 41.17 -25.62
N TRP A 827 -24.16 40.14 -25.32
CA TRP A 827 -24.58 39.12 -26.29
C TRP A 827 -25.43 39.73 -27.42
N GLU A 828 -26.45 40.52 -27.10
CA GLU A 828 -27.30 41.24 -28.07
C GLU A 828 -26.46 42.17 -28.98
N SER A 829 -25.38 42.75 -28.47
CA SER A 829 -24.51 43.65 -29.24
C SER A 829 -23.79 42.96 -30.41
N LEU A 830 -23.72 41.62 -30.44
CA LEU A 830 -23.05 40.84 -31.48
C LEU A 830 -23.89 40.66 -32.76
N PHE A 831 -25.19 40.94 -32.73
CA PHE A 831 -26.12 40.61 -33.82
C PHE A 831 -26.68 41.83 -34.56
N GLU A 832 -26.85 41.72 -35.88
CA GLU A 832 -27.49 42.75 -36.71
C GLU A 832 -28.99 42.86 -36.40
N THR A 833 -29.63 41.74 -36.13
CA THR A 833 -31.00 41.62 -35.61
C THR A 833 -30.99 40.64 -34.46
N ILE A 834 -31.55 41.00 -33.30
CA ILE A 834 -31.53 40.13 -32.11
C ILE A 834 -32.33 38.85 -32.41
N PRO A 835 -31.71 37.66 -32.37
CA PRO A 835 -32.41 36.43 -32.70
C PRO A 835 -33.28 36.00 -31.51
N ALA A 836 -34.56 35.74 -31.75
CA ALA A 836 -35.46 35.20 -30.74
C ALA A 836 -34.97 33.83 -30.25
N PRO A 837 -35.19 33.45 -28.98
CA PRO A 837 -34.83 32.11 -28.48
C PRO A 837 -35.45 30.98 -29.31
N LEU A 838 -34.83 29.79 -29.25
CA LEU A 838 -35.45 28.56 -29.75
C LEU A 838 -36.57 28.14 -28.79
N SER A 839 -37.80 28.06 -29.30
CA SER A 839 -38.98 27.61 -28.55
C SER A 839 -38.86 26.14 -28.10
N THR A 840 -39.63 25.77 -27.09
CA THR A 840 -39.67 24.39 -26.58
C THR A 840 -40.04 23.37 -27.67
N GLU A 841 -40.89 23.75 -28.62
CA GLU A 841 -41.33 22.86 -29.70
C GLU A 841 -40.29 22.76 -30.84
N GLU A 842 -39.58 23.85 -31.19
CA GLU A 842 -38.42 23.78 -32.08
C GLU A 842 -37.34 22.87 -31.49
N ARG A 843 -37.01 23.05 -30.20
CA ARG A 843 -36.04 22.22 -29.48
C ARG A 843 -36.44 20.75 -29.47
N ARG A 844 -37.70 20.43 -29.17
CA ARG A 844 -38.25 19.07 -29.20
C ARG A 844 -38.20 18.45 -30.60
N THR A 845 -38.68 19.18 -31.60
CA THR A 845 -38.72 18.73 -33.01
C THR A 845 -37.33 18.51 -33.59
N HIS A 846 -36.34 19.30 -33.18
CA HIS A 846 -34.95 19.11 -33.58
C HIS A 846 -34.29 17.95 -32.84
N ALA A 847 -34.46 17.85 -31.52
CA ALA A 847 -33.93 16.75 -30.72
C ALA A 847 -34.42 15.38 -31.20
N ALA A 848 -35.69 15.27 -31.61
CA ALA A 848 -36.27 14.05 -32.17
C ALA A 848 -35.65 13.59 -33.52
N LYS A 849 -34.77 14.39 -34.13
CA LYS A 849 -34.01 14.04 -35.35
C LYS A 849 -32.60 13.50 -35.05
N LEU A 850 -32.16 13.51 -33.80
CA LEU A 850 -30.91 12.88 -33.38
C LEU A 850 -31.17 11.38 -33.21
N ASP A 851 -30.47 10.55 -33.98
CA ASP A 851 -30.60 9.10 -33.96
C ASP A 851 -29.24 8.44 -34.27
N GLY A 852 -29.11 7.15 -33.97
CA GLY A 852 -27.91 6.37 -34.24
C GLY A 852 -26.71 6.66 -33.33
N VAL A 853 -26.90 7.39 -32.23
CA VAL A 853 -25.81 7.76 -31.30
C VAL A 853 -25.31 6.51 -30.56
N ALA A 854 -24.00 6.39 -30.41
CA ALA A 854 -23.36 5.42 -29.54
C ALA A 854 -23.07 6.05 -28.17
N CYS A 855 -23.22 5.30 -27.08
CA CYS A 855 -22.90 5.76 -25.73
C CYS A 855 -22.15 4.68 -24.95
N SER A 856 -21.03 5.08 -24.33
CA SER A 856 -20.19 4.20 -23.52
C SER A 856 -20.10 4.69 -22.07
N SER A 857 -19.86 3.77 -21.14
CA SER A 857 -19.62 4.05 -19.71
C SER A 857 -18.37 3.31 -19.21
N ASP A 858 -17.54 3.93 -18.35
CA ASP A 858 -16.31 3.33 -17.81
C ASP A 858 -16.56 2.21 -16.78
N ALA A 859 -17.74 2.21 -16.14
CA ALA A 859 -18.26 1.11 -15.33
C ALA A 859 -19.75 0.84 -15.63
N PHE A 860 -20.28 -0.23 -15.02
CA PHE A 860 -21.66 -0.69 -15.21
C PHE A 860 -22.71 0.39 -14.89
N PHE A 861 -23.92 0.24 -15.44
CA PHE A 861 -25.07 1.07 -15.07
C PHE A 861 -25.78 0.50 -13.83
N PRO A 862 -25.81 1.22 -12.69
CA PRO A 862 -26.47 0.72 -11.48
C PRO A 862 -27.99 0.61 -11.62
N PHE A 863 -28.60 1.41 -12.51
CA PHE A 863 -30.05 1.51 -12.70
C PHE A 863 -30.41 1.83 -14.16
N PRO A 864 -31.60 1.41 -14.64
CA PRO A 864 -32.07 1.64 -16.02
C PRO A 864 -32.34 3.11 -16.36
N ASP A 865 -32.35 4.01 -15.38
CA ASP A 865 -32.49 5.46 -15.60
C ASP A 865 -31.39 6.04 -16.49
N ASN A 866 -30.22 5.39 -16.53
CA ASN A 866 -29.12 5.69 -17.45
C ASN A 866 -29.50 5.39 -18.90
N VAL A 867 -30.08 4.21 -19.16
CA VAL A 867 -30.54 3.79 -20.49
C VAL A 867 -31.66 4.72 -20.97
N HIS A 868 -32.63 5.02 -20.10
CA HIS A 868 -33.70 5.97 -20.40
C HIS A 868 -33.20 7.42 -20.60
N ARG A 869 -32.09 7.83 -19.96
CA ARG A 869 -31.45 9.13 -20.24
C ARG A 869 -30.69 9.11 -21.56
N ALA A 870 -29.98 8.03 -21.86
CA ALA A 870 -29.22 7.87 -23.08
C ALA A 870 -30.14 7.93 -24.32
N GLN A 871 -31.24 7.18 -24.30
CA GLN A 871 -32.25 7.17 -25.36
C GLN A 871 -32.74 8.57 -25.76
N LYS A 872 -32.91 9.49 -24.80
CA LYS A 872 -33.38 10.86 -25.06
C LYS A 872 -32.43 11.72 -25.90
N SER A 873 -31.17 11.30 -26.03
CA SER A 873 -30.17 11.92 -26.90
C SER A 873 -29.86 11.04 -28.11
N GLY A 874 -30.86 10.32 -28.64
CA GLY A 874 -30.75 9.57 -29.89
C GLY A 874 -29.92 8.29 -29.82
N VAL A 875 -29.66 7.75 -28.62
CA VAL A 875 -28.81 6.57 -28.46
C VAL A 875 -29.50 5.30 -28.98
N LYS A 876 -28.78 4.59 -29.85
CA LYS A 876 -29.14 3.27 -30.40
C LYS A 876 -28.16 2.17 -30.04
N TYR A 877 -26.94 2.55 -29.63
CA TYR A 877 -25.87 1.62 -29.31
C TYR A 877 -25.28 1.96 -27.94
N LEU A 878 -25.27 1.00 -27.02
CA LEU A 878 -24.71 1.12 -25.68
C LEU A 878 -23.55 0.15 -25.49
N ALA A 879 -22.49 0.61 -24.85
CA ALA A 879 -21.47 -0.26 -24.24
C ALA A 879 -21.24 0.12 -22.78
N ALA A 880 -21.27 -0.87 -21.91
CA ALA A 880 -20.85 -0.72 -20.53
C ALA A 880 -20.35 -2.07 -20.02
N PRO A 881 -19.50 -2.10 -19.00
CA PRO A 881 -19.23 -3.33 -18.28
C PRO A 881 -20.50 -3.92 -17.67
N GLY A 882 -20.61 -5.24 -17.66
CA GLY A 882 -21.63 -5.93 -16.85
C GLY A 882 -21.25 -6.00 -15.37
N GLY A 883 -22.13 -6.59 -14.56
CA GLY A 883 -21.88 -6.90 -13.14
C GLY A 883 -22.77 -6.16 -12.15
N SER A 884 -23.78 -5.41 -12.60
CA SER A 884 -24.79 -4.86 -11.69
C SER A 884 -25.79 -5.95 -11.30
N VAL A 885 -26.25 -5.92 -10.04
CA VAL A 885 -27.44 -6.71 -9.63
C VAL A 885 -28.71 -6.29 -10.39
N MET A 886 -28.69 -5.11 -11.02
CA MET A 886 -29.77 -4.57 -11.87
C MET A 886 -29.53 -4.75 -13.37
N ASP A 887 -28.50 -5.52 -13.80
CA ASP A 887 -28.16 -5.72 -15.22
C ASP A 887 -29.39 -6.13 -16.05
N ALA A 888 -30.24 -7.03 -15.52
CA ALA A 888 -31.45 -7.49 -16.21
C ALA A 888 -32.47 -6.36 -16.49
N GLU A 889 -32.67 -5.42 -15.56
CA GLU A 889 -33.56 -4.27 -15.78
C GLU A 889 -32.93 -3.24 -16.73
N CYS A 890 -31.60 -3.08 -16.70
CA CYS A 890 -30.88 -2.26 -17.69
C CYS A 890 -30.98 -2.84 -19.12
N ILE A 891 -30.87 -4.17 -19.27
CA ILE A 891 -31.04 -4.86 -20.55
C ILE A 891 -32.49 -4.73 -21.05
N LYS A 892 -33.47 -4.98 -20.19
CA LYS A 892 -34.90 -4.81 -20.50
C LYS A 892 -35.21 -3.36 -20.92
N ALA A 893 -34.66 -2.37 -20.23
CA ALA A 893 -34.78 -0.97 -20.63
C ALA A 893 -34.15 -0.71 -22.01
N ALA A 894 -33.06 -1.40 -22.38
CA ALA A 894 -32.49 -1.28 -23.73
C ALA A 894 -33.44 -1.91 -24.77
N ASP A 895 -34.01 -3.08 -24.48
CA ASP A 895 -34.98 -3.77 -25.34
C ASP A 895 -36.25 -2.95 -25.58
N GLU A 896 -36.80 -2.32 -24.54
CA GLU A 896 -37.96 -1.42 -24.63
C GLU A 896 -37.74 -0.24 -25.59
N HIS A 897 -36.50 0.20 -25.78
CA HIS A 897 -36.11 1.29 -26.69
C HIS A 897 -35.48 0.82 -28.01
N GLY A 898 -35.39 -0.50 -28.23
CA GLY A 898 -34.76 -1.11 -29.40
C GLY A 898 -33.24 -0.90 -29.48
N ILE A 899 -32.59 -0.63 -28.35
CA ILE A 899 -31.17 -0.31 -28.23
C ILE A 899 -30.33 -1.59 -28.25
N VAL A 900 -29.26 -1.58 -29.03
CA VAL A 900 -28.21 -2.59 -29.01
C VAL A 900 -27.33 -2.31 -27.80
N PHE A 901 -27.20 -3.26 -26.87
CA PHE A 901 -26.41 -3.09 -25.66
C PHE A 901 -25.36 -4.19 -25.56
N ALA A 902 -24.09 -3.81 -25.63
CA ALA A 902 -22.94 -4.69 -25.43
C ALA A 902 -22.44 -4.62 -23.98
N HIS A 903 -22.34 -5.78 -23.33
CA HIS A 903 -21.71 -5.92 -22.02
C HIS A 903 -20.23 -6.24 -22.18
N THR A 904 -19.35 -5.28 -21.84
CA THR A 904 -17.90 -5.47 -21.89
C THR A 904 -17.41 -6.27 -20.67
N SER A 905 -16.32 -7.02 -20.83
CA SER A 905 -15.62 -7.70 -19.73
C SER A 905 -14.63 -6.80 -18.99
N LEU A 906 -14.17 -5.74 -19.67
CA LEU A 906 -13.23 -4.72 -19.22
C LEU A 906 -13.98 -3.53 -18.61
N HIS A 907 -13.70 -3.23 -17.35
CA HIS A 907 -13.94 -1.90 -16.79
C HIS A 907 -12.71 -1.03 -16.99
N ILE A 908 -12.92 0.27 -17.05
CA ILE A 908 -11.89 1.24 -17.46
C ILE A 908 -11.33 2.01 -16.25
N GLU A 909 -12.01 1.94 -15.10
CA GLU A 909 -11.53 2.32 -13.77
C GLU A 909 -10.34 1.45 -13.29
N PRO A 910 -9.52 1.90 -12.32
CA PRO A 910 -8.41 1.12 -11.78
C PRO A 910 -8.87 -0.27 -11.28
N PRO A 911 -8.23 -1.38 -11.72
CA PRO A 911 -8.68 -2.73 -11.39
C PRO A 911 -8.72 -3.04 -9.90
N GLU A 912 -7.96 -2.35 -9.05
CA GLU A 912 -7.78 -2.65 -7.63
C GLU A 912 -9.10 -2.72 -6.84
N LEU A 913 -10.03 -1.79 -7.08
CA LEU A 913 -11.34 -1.81 -6.40
C LEU A 913 -12.22 -2.97 -6.88
N GLN A 914 -12.00 -3.45 -8.11
CA GLN A 914 -12.85 -4.44 -8.76
C GLN A 914 -12.27 -5.84 -8.82
N THR A 915 -10.96 -6.02 -8.66
CA THR A 915 -10.37 -7.31 -8.32
C THR A 915 -10.90 -7.69 -6.93
N LEU A 916 -10.86 -6.76 -5.96
CA LEU A 916 -11.57 -6.90 -4.68
C LEU A 916 -13.07 -7.23 -4.88
N LEU A 917 -13.84 -6.44 -5.63
CA LEU A 917 -15.29 -6.72 -5.80
C LEU A 917 -15.63 -7.96 -6.65
N ARG A 918 -14.78 -8.38 -7.61
CA ARG A 918 -15.02 -9.57 -8.46
C ARG A 918 -14.53 -10.86 -7.81
N GLU A 919 -13.46 -10.82 -7.01
CA GLU A 919 -13.05 -11.93 -6.15
C GLU A 919 -14.09 -12.18 -5.05
N HIS A 920 -14.75 -11.12 -4.55
CA HIS A 920 -15.73 -11.24 -3.45
C HIS A 920 -17.20 -11.35 -3.91
N ILE A 921 -17.51 -11.21 -5.21
CA ILE A 921 -18.89 -11.28 -5.73
C ILE A 921 -18.98 -12.10 -7.04
N LYS A 922 -18.86 -13.44 -6.90
CA LYS A 922 -19.60 -14.38 -7.75
C LYS A 922 -20.16 -15.54 -6.90
N PRO A 923 -21.44 -15.90 -7.02
CA PRO A 923 -22.05 -16.93 -6.19
C PRO A 923 -21.84 -18.33 -6.78
N THR A 924 -20.70 -18.95 -6.47
CA THR A 924 -20.53 -20.40 -6.57
C THR A 924 -19.77 -20.91 -5.36
N VAL A 925 -20.33 -21.97 -4.76
CA VAL A 925 -19.78 -22.79 -3.68
C VAL A 925 -18.30 -23.13 -3.95
N GLU A 926 -17.50 -23.20 -2.88
CA GLU A 926 -16.03 -23.39 -2.87
C GLU A 926 -15.19 -22.10 -2.99
N ASP A 927 -15.37 -21.17 -2.04
CA ASP A 927 -14.24 -20.39 -1.51
C ASP A 927 -14.33 -20.31 0.03
N THR A 928 -13.18 -20.42 0.70
CA THR A 928 -13.01 -20.46 2.15
C THR A 928 -12.47 -19.15 2.72
N SER A 929 -12.84 -18.02 2.11
CA SER A 929 -12.47 -16.67 2.56
C SER A 929 -13.20 -16.31 3.87
N THR A 930 -12.50 -16.45 4.99
CA THR A 930 -13.02 -16.20 6.36
C THR A 930 -13.09 -14.72 6.74
N GLU A 931 -13.68 -13.86 5.91
CA GLU A 931 -14.04 -12.49 6.30
C GLU A 931 -15.53 -12.22 6.06
N VAL A 932 -16.31 -12.27 7.14
CA VAL A 932 -17.73 -11.88 7.13
C VAL A 932 -17.80 -10.34 7.11
N PRO A 933 -18.37 -9.70 6.07
CA PRO A 933 -18.37 -8.25 5.99
C PRO A 933 -19.10 -7.61 7.18
N TYR A 934 -18.55 -6.52 7.73
CA TYR A 934 -19.16 -5.78 8.83
C TYR A 934 -20.59 -5.30 8.49
N ASP A 935 -20.82 -4.95 7.23
CA ASP A 935 -22.13 -4.57 6.70
C ASP A 935 -23.11 -5.77 6.61
N LEU A 936 -22.60 -7.00 6.46
CA LEU A 936 -23.42 -8.21 6.50
C LEU A 936 -23.81 -8.54 7.95
N ILE A 937 -22.88 -8.43 8.91
CA ILE A 937 -23.17 -8.64 10.35
C ILE A 937 -24.18 -7.60 10.85
N THR A 938 -23.95 -6.32 10.55
CA THR A 938 -24.88 -5.24 10.93
C THR A 938 -26.18 -5.27 10.12
N GLY A 939 -26.16 -5.78 8.89
CA GLY A 939 -27.34 -6.04 8.07
C GLY A 939 -28.23 -7.14 8.66
N ILE A 940 -27.65 -8.26 9.07
CA ILE A 940 -28.36 -9.37 9.74
C ILE A 940 -28.95 -8.89 11.08
N ALA A 941 -28.18 -8.11 11.87
CA ALA A 941 -28.69 -7.54 13.12
C ALA A 941 -29.90 -6.60 12.88
N LYS A 942 -29.81 -5.66 11.93
CA LYS A 942 -30.91 -4.77 11.56
C LYS A 942 -32.11 -5.50 10.96
N TRP A 943 -31.88 -6.58 10.21
CA TRP A 943 -32.94 -7.42 9.67
C TRP A 943 -33.66 -8.20 10.77
N GLY A 944 -32.93 -8.79 11.72
CA GLY A 944 -33.48 -9.48 12.89
C GLY A 944 -34.27 -8.55 13.83
N GLU A 945 -34.00 -7.24 13.81
CA GLU A 945 -34.80 -6.22 14.50
C GLU A 945 -36.00 -5.71 13.67
N SER A 946 -36.10 -6.03 12.38
CA SER A 946 -37.27 -5.68 11.56
C SER A 946 -38.52 -6.47 12.00
N GLU A 947 -39.70 -5.96 11.68
CA GLU A 947 -40.97 -6.64 12.02
C GLU A 947 -41.05 -8.03 11.37
N ARG A 948 -40.75 -8.10 10.07
CA ARG A 948 -40.75 -9.36 9.30
C ARG A 948 -39.62 -10.33 9.68
N GLY A 949 -38.45 -9.82 10.07
CA GLY A 949 -37.37 -10.66 10.60
C GLY A 949 -37.74 -11.28 11.94
N ARG A 950 -38.41 -10.52 12.82
CA ARG A 950 -38.92 -11.04 14.10
C ARG A 950 -40.03 -12.06 13.95
N GLU A 951 -40.90 -11.92 12.94
CA GLU A 951 -41.91 -12.93 12.61
C GLU A 951 -41.26 -14.24 12.16
N ILE A 952 -40.34 -14.19 11.17
CA ILE A 952 -39.66 -15.39 10.64
C ILE A 952 -38.82 -16.09 11.72
N LEU A 953 -38.07 -15.34 12.53
CA LEU A 953 -37.30 -15.92 13.63
C LEU A 953 -38.20 -16.61 14.67
N LYS A 954 -39.39 -16.05 14.92
CA LYS A 954 -40.38 -16.61 15.84
C LYS A 954 -41.07 -17.86 15.27
N GLU A 955 -41.29 -17.94 13.96
CA GLU A 955 -41.80 -19.14 13.28
C GLU A 955 -40.79 -20.30 13.37
N GLU A 956 -39.49 -20.02 13.26
CA GLU A 956 -38.39 -20.98 13.45
C GLU A 956 -38.04 -21.24 14.94
N GLY A 957 -38.81 -20.68 15.89
CA GLY A 957 -38.65 -20.92 17.33
C GLY A 957 -37.44 -20.22 17.99
N LEU A 958 -36.87 -19.20 17.35
CA LEU A 958 -35.73 -18.41 17.83
C LEU A 958 -36.22 -17.07 18.43
N ASP A 959 -36.01 -16.87 19.74
CA ASP A 959 -36.39 -15.64 20.44
C ASP A 959 -35.33 -14.53 20.24
N PRO A 960 -35.65 -13.40 19.57
CA PRO A 960 -34.70 -12.31 19.33
C PRO A 960 -34.11 -11.69 20.61
N SER A 961 -34.80 -11.76 21.75
CA SER A 961 -34.30 -11.25 23.03
C SER A 961 -33.12 -12.06 23.60
N SER A 962 -32.83 -13.23 23.01
CA SER A 962 -31.70 -14.08 23.39
C SER A 962 -30.34 -13.63 22.81
N TYR A 963 -30.31 -12.68 21.86
CA TYR A 963 -29.14 -12.38 21.02
C TYR A 963 -28.43 -11.06 21.34
N HIS A 964 -28.50 -10.59 22.58
CA HIS A 964 -27.87 -9.33 23.03
C HIS A 964 -26.31 -9.27 23.01
N LEU A 965 -25.60 -10.28 22.45
CA LEU A 965 -24.13 -10.34 22.49
C LEU A 965 -23.41 -9.70 21.28
N ILE A 966 -24.09 -9.45 20.15
CA ILE A 966 -23.45 -8.92 18.94
C ILE A 966 -22.81 -7.53 19.16
N PRO A 967 -23.43 -6.57 19.90
CA PRO A 967 -22.81 -5.28 20.19
C PRO A 967 -21.53 -5.36 21.05
N LEU A 968 -21.31 -6.47 21.77
CA LEU A 968 -20.14 -6.65 22.64
C LEU A 968 -18.86 -6.99 21.85
N LEU A 969 -18.99 -7.44 20.60
CA LEU A 969 -17.87 -7.82 19.73
C LEU A 969 -17.28 -6.65 18.93
N ALA A 970 -17.89 -5.46 19.01
CA ALA A 970 -17.51 -4.27 18.25
C ALA A 970 -16.61 -3.28 19.03
N GLY A 971 -16.07 -3.66 20.20
CA GLY A 971 -15.48 -2.69 21.14
C GLY A 971 -14.17 -3.10 21.83
N THR A 972 -13.04 -2.87 21.16
CA THR A 972 -11.68 -2.55 21.71
C THR A 972 -10.82 -2.12 20.51
N ILE A 973 -9.96 -1.11 20.53
CA ILE A 973 -9.15 -0.43 21.57
C ILE A 973 -9.09 1.08 21.19
N PHE A 974 -8.73 2.10 22.00
CA PHE A 974 -8.00 2.20 23.28
C PHE A 974 -8.60 3.30 24.18
N ALA A 975 -8.28 3.29 25.49
CA ALA A 975 -8.22 4.49 26.32
C ALA A 975 -7.05 4.42 27.34
N PRO A 976 -6.07 5.33 27.29
CA PRO A 976 -5.09 5.50 28.37
C PRO A 976 -5.45 6.71 29.25
N SER A 977 -6.10 6.46 30.38
CA SER A 977 -6.48 7.49 31.36
C SER A 977 -5.54 7.54 32.57
N SER A 978 -4.48 8.34 32.52
CA SER A 978 -3.93 9.05 33.68
C SER A 978 -2.76 9.98 33.31
N LYS A 979 -2.87 11.27 33.65
CA LYS A 979 -1.73 12.19 33.83
C LYS A 979 -1.91 12.96 35.14
N PRO A 980 -0.82 13.35 35.83
CA PRO A 980 -0.86 14.01 37.14
C PRO A 980 -1.43 15.44 37.08
N PRO A 981 -1.84 16.04 38.22
CA PRO A 981 -2.61 17.28 38.26
C PRO A 981 -1.80 18.54 37.95
N LEU A 982 -2.52 19.63 37.64
CA LEU A 982 -1.97 20.97 37.38
C LEU A 982 -2.26 21.94 38.56
N PRO A 983 -1.44 23.01 38.73
CA PRO A 983 -1.51 23.95 39.85
C PRO A 983 -2.68 24.98 39.74
N PRO A 984 -2.97 25.75 40.82
CA PRO A 984 -4.15 26.64 40.90
C PRO A 984 -4.09 27.88 39.97
N PRO A 985 -5.23 28.56 39.74
CA PRO A 985 -5.40 29.52 38.65
C PRO A 985 -4.91 30.94 38.98
N PRO A 986 -4.48 31.73 37.96
CA PRO A 986 -4.40 33.20 38.04
C PRO A 986 -5.72 33.89 37.67
N GLU A 987 -5.80 35.19 37.93
CA GLU A 987 -7.03 36.01 37.96
C GLU A 987 -7.68 36.33 36.59
N HIS A 988 -8.95 36.74 36.65
CA HIS A 988 -9.90 36.89 35.54
C HIS A 988 -9.82 38.28 34.86
N ASP A 989 -9.65 38.32 33.53
CA ASP A 989 -9.74 39.53 32.70
C ASP A 989 -11.17 39.71 32.14
N PRO A 990 -11.86 40.86 32.40
CA PRO A 990 -13.19 41.15 31.84
C PRO A 990 -13.26 41.31 30.31
N SER A 991 -12.15 41.22 29.58
CA SER A 991 -12.13 41.38 28.12
C SER A 991 -12.69 40.17 27.33
N GLU A 992 -12.82 39.00 27.96
CA GLU A 992 -13.36 37.79 27.32
C GLU A 992 -14.89 37.83 27.11
N ASP A 993 -15.64 38.42 28.04
CA ASP A 993 -17.13 38.40 28.05
C ASP A 993 -17.73 38.97 26.77
N ARG A 994 -17.18 40.06 26.22
CA ARG A 994 -17.69 40.66 24.98
C ARG A 994 -17.57 39.73 23.77
N ARG A 995 -16.59 38.83 23.75
CA ARG A 995 -16.41 37.84 22.67
C ARG A 995 -17.32 36.63 22.85
N ALA A 996 -17.50 36.17 24.09
CA ALA A 996 -18.46 35.11 24.41
C ALA A 996 -19.89 35.53 24.04
N ILE A 997 -20.31 36.75 24.39
CA ILE A 997 -21.62 37.32 24.02
C ILE A 997 -21.80 37.38 22.49
N THR A 998 -20.79 37.83 21.75
CA THR A 998 -20.86 37.91 20.28
C THR A 998 -20.97 36.53 19.62
N ALA A 999 -20.26 35.52 20.15
CA ALA A 999 -20.36 34.14 19.68
C ALA A 999 -21.74 33.53 19.98
N LEU A 1000 -22.31 33.81 21.16
CA LEU A 1000 -23.64 33.36 21.56
C LEU A 1000 -24.74 33.92 20.62
N ILE A 1001 -24.66 35.21 20.29
CA ILE A 1001 -25.58 35.90 19.37
C ILE A 1001 -25.52 35.27 17.97
N ASN A 1002 -24.32 35.03 17.43
CA ASN A 1002 -24.17 34.40 16.11
C ASN A 1002 -24.66 32.94 16.09
N GLY A 1003 -24.44 32.18 17.17
CA GLY A 1003 -25.00 30.84 17.35
C GLY A 1003 -26.53 30.85 17.35
N MET A 1004 -27.15 31.80 18.05
CA MET A 1004 -28.61 31.97 18.04
C MET A 1004 -29.16 32.28 16.65
N PHE A 1005 -28.52 33.18 15.88
CA PHE A 1005 -28.96 33.46 14.51
C PHE A 1005 -28.88 32.24 13.59
N SER A 1006 -27.86 31.39 13.74
CA SER A 1006 -27.75 30.14 12.98
C SER A 1006 -28.88 29.14 13.32
N VAL A 1007 -29.16 28.94 14.62
CA VAL A 1007 -30.26 28.06 15.08
C VAL A 1007 -31.63 28.57 14.59
N VAL A 1008 -31.87 29.88 14.63
CA VAL A 1008 -33.10 30.48 14.10
C VAL A 1008 -33.21 30.30 12.58
N GLY A 1009 -32.13 30.49 11.82
CA GLY A 1009 -32.10 30.30 10.37
C GLY A 1009 -32.41 28.85 9.95
N VAL A 1010 -31.77 27.87 10.60
CA VAL A 1010 -32.01 26.44 10.34
C VAL A 1010 -33.41 26.02 10.78
N GLY A 1011 -33.89 26.51 11.92
CA GLY A 1011 -35.26 26.29 12.39
C GLY A 1011 -36.32 26.83 11.41
N PHE A 1012 -36.10 28.02 10.86
CA PHE A 1012 -37.00 28.62 9.86
C PHE A 1012 -37.00 27.85 8.54
N ALA A 1013 -35.83 27.39 8.08
CA ALA A 1013 -35.71 26.53 6.89
C ALA A 1013 -36.42 25.18 7.07
N ALA A 1014 -36.28 24.54 8.24
CA ALA A 1014 -36.97 23.29 8.57
C ALA A 1014 -38.49 23.47 8.68
N TRP A 1015 -38.95 24.58 9.27
CA TRP A 1015 -40.38 24.92 9.35
C TRP A 1015 -40.98 25.21 7.96
N TRP A 1016 -40.27 25.96 7.11
CA TRP A 1016 -40.67 26.24 5.72
C TRP A 1016 -40.74 24.96 4.86
N ALA A 1017 -39.79 24.04 5.04
CA ALA A 1017 -39.81 22.74 4.37
C ALA A 1017 -40.98 21.85 4.85
N ALA A 1018 -41.31 21.88 6.15
CA ALA A 1018 -42.44 21.15 6.71
C ALA A 1018 -43.80 21.72 6.27
N GLY A 1019 -43.90 23.03 6.00
CA GLY A 1019 -45.13 23.66 5.49
C GLY A 1019 -45.44 23.37 4.02
N ASN A 1020 -44.42 23.11 3.19
CA ASN A 1020 -44.56 22.93 1.74
C ASN A 1020 -44.51 21.47 1.26
N VAL A 1021 -44.22 20.52 2.14
CA VAL A 1021 -44.19 19.08 1.82
C VAL A 1021 -45.04 18.32 2.84
N TYR A 1022 -45.94 17.44 2.37
CA TYR A 1022 -46.92 16.70 3.19
C TYR A 1022 -46.30 15.67 4.18
N TRP A 1023 -45.59 16.13 5.21
CA TRP A 1023 -45.09 15.29 6.30
C TRP A 1023 -46.13 15.17 7.43
N ARG A 1024 -47.01 14.18 7.32
CA ARG A 1024 -48.09 13.88 8.27
C ARG A 1024 -47.65 13.36 9.66
N ASN A 1025 -46.40 13.55 10.07
CA ASN A 1025 -45.86 12.90 11.27
C ASN A 1025 -44.92 13.82 12.08
N GLU A 1026 -45.47 14.36 13.18
CA GLU A 1026 -44.82 15.31 14.10
C GLU A 1026 -43.49 14.79 14.66
N THR A 1027 -43.35 13.47 14.86
CA THR A 1027 -42.12 12.84 15.36
C THR A 1027 -40.93 13.07 14.44
N ARG A 1028 -41.15 13.14 13.12
CA ARG A 1028 -40.07 13.38 12.14
C ARG A 1028 -39.60 14.83 12.13
N VAL A 1029 -40.50 15.79 12.40
CA VAL A 1029 -40.15 17.22 12.55
C VAL A 1029 -39.32 17.42 13.82
N LEU A 1030 -39.69 16.80 14.93
CA LEU A 1030 -38.92 16.80 16.18
C LEU A 1030 -37.52 16.19 16.02
N LEU A 1031 -37.39 15.07 15.30
CA LEU A 1031 -36.10 14.45 14.99
C LEU A 1031 -35.20 15.35 14.12
N ALA A 1032 -35.76 16.04 13.12
CA ALA A 1032 -35.00 16.98 12.29
C ALA A 1032 -34.51 18.19 13.10
N LEU A 1033 -35.35 18.70 14.02
CA LEU A 1033 -34.98 19.79 14.95
C LEU A 1033 -33.87 19.36 15.91
N ALA A 1034 -33.97 18.16 16.49
CA ALA A 1034 -32.94 17.61 17.37
C ALA A 1034 -31.59 17.41 16.63
N ALA A 1035 -31.61 16.86 15.42
CA ALA A 1035 -30.41 16.71 14.59
C ALA A 1035 -29.76 18.06 14.27
N SER A 1036 -30.56 19.08 13.92
CA SER A 1036 -30.10 20.44 13.65
C SER A 1036 -29.40 21.08 14.85
N ILE A 1037 -29.94 20.87 16.06
CA ILE A 1037 -29.34 21.35 17.31
C ILE A 1037 -27.99 20.67 17.57
N VAL A 1038 -27.88 19.35 17.34
CA VAL A 1038 -26.63 18.60 17.50
C VAL A 1038 -25.54 19.09 16.53
N VAL A 1039 -25.89 19.37 15.27
CA VAL A 1039 -24.95 19.93 14.28
C VAL A 1039 -24.47 21.31 14.70
N ALA A 1040 -25.37 22.21 15.12
CA ALA A 1040 -25.00 23.55 15.57
C ALA A 1040 -24.08 23.55 16.80
N ILE A 1041 -24.32 22.66 17.76
CA ILE A 1041 -23.43 22.45 18.93
C ILE A 1041 -22.06 21.93 18.48
N SER A 1042 -22.03 21.00 17.52
CA SER A 1042 -20.79 20.40 16.99
C SER A 1042 -19.91 21.43 16.29
N GLU A 1043 -20.49 22.30 15.45
CA GLU A 1043 -19.75 23.39 14.81
C GLU A 1043 -19.26 24.44 15.81
N GLY A 1044 -20.07 24.78 16.83
CA GLY A 1044 -19.66 25.68 17.90
C GLY A 1044 -18.45 25.16 18.69
N VAL A 1045 -18.44 23.86 19.01
CA VAL A 1045 -17.30 23.19 19.68
C VAL A 1045 -16.07 23.16 18.78
N LEU A 1046 -16.21 22.84 17.49
CA LEU A 1046 -15.11 22.87 16.52
C LEU A 1046 -14.51 24.27 16.37
N TYR A 1047 -15.34 25.32 16.34
CA TYR A 1047 -14.87 26.71 16.28
C TYR A 1047 -14.09 27.13 17.53
N LEU A 1048 -14.53 26.70 18.73
CA LEU A 1048 -13.80 26.93 19.99
C LEU A 1048 -12.46 26.18 20.04
N ILE A 1049 -12.40 24.94 19.55
CA ILE A 1049 -11.15 24.16 19.45
C ILE A 1049 -10.18 24.81 18.45
N TRP A 1050 -10.70 25.33 17.33
CA TRP A 1050 -9.92 26.01 16.30
C TRP A 1050 -9.39 27.37 16.76
N SER A 1051 -10.21 28.19 17.41
CA SER A 1051 -9.78 29.50 17.94
C SER A 1051 -8.70 29.34 19.02
N SER A 1052 -8.84 28.37 19.93
CA SER A 1052 -7.81 27.98 20.91
C SER A 1052 -6.49 27.58 20.25
N HIS A 1053 -6.52 26.86 19.12
CA HIS A 1053 -5.32 26.53 18.34
C HIS A 1053 -4.69 27.75 17.66
N VAL A 1054 -5.50 28.67 17.14
CA VAL A 1054 -5.01 29.91 16.52
C VAL A 1054 -4.33 30.82 17.55
N GLU A 1055 -4.88 30.94 18.76
CA GLU A 1055 -4.24 31.70 19.84
C GLU A 1055 -2.97 31.03 20.35
N LYS A 1056 -2.95 29.71 20.57
CA LYS A 1056 -1.72 28.96 20.89
C LYS A 1056 -0.62 29.16 19.83
N ARG A 1057 -0.97 29.23 18.55
CA ARG A 1057 -0.02 29.54 17.46
C ARG A 1057 0.46 31.00 17.50
N LYS A 1058 -0.41 31.98 17.75
CA LYS A 1058 -0.03 33.39 17.92
C LYS A 1058 0.86 33.59 19.15
N GLU A 1059 0.61 32.85 20.23
CA GLU A 1059 1.40 32.90 21.45
C GLU A 1059 2.76 32.21 21.28
N GLN A 1060 2.83 31.07 20.59
CA GLN A 1060 4.11 30.47 20.15
C GLN A 1060 4.90 31.41 19.24
N GLN A 1061 4.25 32.16 18.35
CA GLN A 1061 4.91 33.21 17.54
C GLN A 1061 5.40 34.38 18.41
N LYS A 1062 4.62 34.86 19.39
CA LYS A 1062 5.07 35.88 20.36
C LYS A 1062 6.27 35.37 21.18
N ARG A 1063 6.23 34.14 21.70
CA ARG A 1063 7.35 33.52 22.45
C ARG A 1063 8.60 33.35 21.57
N ARG A 1064 8.45 32.95 20.30
CA ARG A 1064 9.55 32.91 19.31
C ARG A 1064 10.14 34.31 19.05
N LYS A 1065 9.32 35.35 18.91
CA LYS A 1065 9.78 36.75 18.78
C LYS A 1065 10.47 37.26 20.05
N ALA A 1066 9.95 36.94 21.23
CA ALA A 1066 10.55 37.31 22.52
C ALA A 1066 11.90 36.63 22.76
N SER A 1067 12.07 35.36 22.37
CA SER A 1067 13.38 34.67 22.45
C SER A 1067 14.43 35.29 21.52
N LYS A 1068 14.04 35.69 20.30
CA LYS A 1068 14.91 36.42 19.37
C LYS A 1068 15.26 37.83 19.85
N SER A 1069 14.35 38.49 20.58
CA SER A 1069 14.61 39.79 21.22
C SER A 1069 15.62 39.66 22.36
N LYS A 1070 15.42 38.73 23.31
CA LYS A 1070 16.36 38.52 24.44
C LYS A 1070 17.77 38.13 23.98
N SER A 1071 17.88 37.36 22.90
CA SER A 1071 19.16 37.00 22.28
C SER A 1071 19.91 38.19 21.65
N LYS A 1072 19.22 39.32 21.38
CA LYS A 1072 19.86 40.54 20.86
C LYS A 1072 20.36 41.43 22.01
N THR A 1073 19.54 41.61 23.05
CA THR A 1073 19.87 42.44 24.21
C THR A 1073 21.12 41.96 24.95
N THR A 1074 21.34 40.63 25.05
CA THR A 1074 22.55 40.06 25.70
C THR A 1074 23.85 40.20 24.89
N LEU A 1075 23.78 40.64 23.63
CA LEU A 1075 24.95 40.96 22.80
C LEU A 1075 25.23 42.47 22.75
N GLU A 1076 24.22 43.31 22.93
CA GLU A 1076 24.35 44.78 22.91
C GLU A 1076 24.85 45.33 24.28
N GLU A 1077 24.59 44.68 25.41
CA GLU A 1077 25.05 45.11 26.76
C GLU A 1077 26.54 44.84 27.08
N LYS A 1078 27.32 44.24 26.18
CA LYS A 1078 28.76 43.94 26.41
C LYS A 1078 29.74 44.85 25.67
N SER A 1079 29.26 45.93 25.04
CA SER A 1079 30.05 46.76 24.12
C SER A 1079 29.99 48.25 24.42
N VAL A 1080 29.99 48.64 25.71
CA VAL A 1080 30.14 50.04 26.13
C VAL A 1080 31.13 50.15 27.29
N GLU A 1081 32.41 50.28 26.95
CA GLU A 1081 33.35 51.12 27.72
C GLU A 1081 34.55 51.50 26.82
N ILE A 1082 35.13 52.67 27.09
CA ILE A 1082 36.27 53.30 26.40
C ILE A 1082 35.93 53.98 25.06
N GLU A 1083 35.32 55.17 25.16
CA GLU A 1083 35.55 56.26 24.21
C GLU A 1083 36.97 56.83 24.39
N VAL A 1084 37.65 57.15 23.29
CA VAL A 1084 38.56 58.31 23.20
C VAL A 1084 38.39 58.94 21.81
N GLU A 1085 37.90 60.17 21.77
CA GLU A 1085 37.86 61.00 20.56
C GLU A 1085 39.27 61.38 20.08
N ILE A 1086 39.44 61.62 18.77
CA ILE A 1086 39.72 62.97 18.24
C ILE A 1086 39.55 62.99 16.70
N GLU A 1087 39.04 64.12 16.22
CA GLU A 1087 38.57 64.43 14.87
C GLU A 1087 39.63 64.35 13.74
N GLY A 1088 39.17 64.23 12.47
CA GLY A 1088 40.10 64.10 11.32
C GLY A 1088 39.62 64.38 9.89
N LYS A 1089 38.49 65.09 9.67
CA LYS A 1089 38.08 65.78 8.41
C LYS A 1089 38.19 65.08 7.03
N SER A 1090 37.02 64.72 6.49
CA SER A 1090 36.52 65.07 5.13
C SER A 1090 37.47 65.29 3.93
N GLN A 1091 37.36 64.39 2.93
CA GLN A 1091 37.11 64.62 1.47
C GLN A 1091 37.76 65.81 0.72
N PRO A 1092 38.23 65.62 -0.53
CA PRO A 1092 37.28 65.63 -1.68
C PRO A 1092 37.62 64.71 -2.89
N GLN A 1093 36.79 64.83 -3.93
CA GLN A 1093 36.73 64.05 -5.18
C GLN A 1093 37.90 64.30 -6.14
N GLY A 1094 38.16 63.37 -7.08
CA GLY A 1094 39.17 63.53 -8.14
C GLY A 1094 39.04 62.50 -9.27
N GLU A 1095 38.68 63.00 -10.45
CA GLU A 1095 38.26 62.32 -11.67
C GLU A 1095 39.40 61.72 -12.54
N THR A 1096 39.04 60.74 -13.39
CA THR A 1096 39.58 60.38 -14.73
C THR A 1096 41.05 59.97 -15.01
N GLN A 1097 41.15 58.80 -15.66
CA GLN A 1097 42.10 58.29 -16.69
C GLN A 1097 43.59 58.71 -16.79
N ALA A 1098 44.35 57.66 -17.16
CA ALA A 1098 45.54 57.63 -18.02
C ALA A 1098 46.89 58.08 -17.43
N ASN A 1099 47.78 57.08 -17.26
CA ASN A 1099 49.21 57.30 -17.39
C ASN A 1099 49.88 56.09 -18.07
N MET A 1100 51.06 56.32 -18.65
CA MET A 1100 51.62 55.54 -19.75
C MET A 1100 53.13 55.25 -19.50
N VAL A 1101 53.66 54.17 -20.11
CA VAL A 1101 55.02 54.04 -20.74
C VAL A 1101 55.96 52.90 -20.24
N ARG A 1102 56.49 52.12 -21.23
CA ARG A 1102 57.69 51.19 -21.28
C ARG A 1102 57.60 49.82 -20.54
N ARG A 1103 57.75 48.66 -21.21
CA ARG A 1103 58.90 48.03 -21.96
C ARG A 1103 60.08 47.65 -21.04
N LYS A 1104 60.71 46.46 -21.06
CA LYS A 1104 60.85 45.30 -22.01
C LYS A 1104 60.76 43.97 -21.20
N GLY A 1105 60.79 42.73 -21.72
CA GLY A 1105 60.92 42.13 -23.06
C GLY A 1105 60.93 40.58 -22.96
N TYR A 1106 60.81 39.86 -24.08
CA TYR A 1106 60.81 38.37 -24.17
C TYR A 1106 62.23 37.81 -24.38
N GLU A 1107 62.50 36.57 -23.92
CA GLU A 1107 63.09 35.47 -24.74
C GLU A 1107 63.12 34.10 -24.01
N TYR A 1108 63.60 33.05 -24.71
CA TYR A 1108 63.38 31.59 -24.52
C TYR A 1108 64.38 30.84 -23.60
N GLU A 1109 63.96 29.66 -23.09
CA GLU A 1109 64.69 28.36 -22.88
C GLU A 1109 63.75 27.45 -22.04
N LYS A 1110 63.42 26.17 -22.28
CA LYS A 1110 63.87 24.99 -23.08
C LYS A 1110 64.91 24.08 -22.39
N GLU A 1111 64.54 22.78 -22.28
CA GLU A 1111 65.29 21.66 -21.67
C GLU A 1111 65.56 21.81 -20.15
N GLU A 1112 65.63 20.77 -19.30
CA GLU A 1112 65.97 19.34 -19.50
C GLU A 1112 65.28 18.45 -18.43
N ALA A 1113 65.22 17.12 -18.64
CA ALA A 1113 64.94 16.12 -17.59
C ALA A 1113 66.29 15.56 -17.05
N PRO A 1114 66.41 15.02 -15.82
CA PRO A 1114 66.06 13.59 -15.63
C PRO A 1114 65.76 13.10 -14.17
N ALA A 1115 65.45 11.80 -14.10
CA ALA A 1115 65.79 10.81 -13.04
C ALA A 1115 65.08 10.77 -11.66
N ASP A 1116 64.47 9.60 -11.41
CA ASP A 1116 64.48 8.76 -10.20
C ASP A 1116 64.26 9.38 -8.80
N SER A 1117 63.05 9.14 -8.25
CA SER A 1117 62.84 8.14 -7.16
C SER A 1117 61.36 7.86 -6.92
#